data_AF-A0A094F3B7-F1
#
_entry.id   AF-A0A094F3B7-F1
#
_cell.length_a   1.000
_cell.length_b   1.000
_cell.length_c   1.000
_cell.angle_alpha   90.00
_cell.angle_beta   90.00
_cell.angle_gamma   90.00
#
_symmetry.space_group_name_H-M   'P 1'
#
loop_
_entity.id
_entity.type
_entity.pdbx_description
1 polymer ?
#
loop_
_entity_poly.entity_id
_entity_poly.type
_entity_poly.pdbx_seq_one_letter_code
_entity_poly.pdbx_strand_id
1 'polypeptide(L)'
;MFASHFSARNIPFGIASSEGHPRRSAATRLENTVIYLDELAKHDLLSSLPKEAVIAFSQVDLNDFAALPRSIHQQTRVALQSLFKEPLTSFPAGSTAELEDVTMHLPVSIRDFTDFSCSKDHVLNAGEAIQKKRYLPPGFLHFPIGYSGRTSSIIVSGTSVVRPKGQFRDAQGSIRYGPTEQLDYELELACIVGKPTKLGEIVASKDADDHIFGFVLMNDWSARDIQGLEMLPLGPLNGKSFATSLSPWIITLDALQASAVKGQPRELQVASYLVDPNPINSYNIALQADLMTGGKSTTICKSNLNAMYWSFRDLVVHQSSNGCCMNTGDILATGTISGSTGGSHGCLLELTKGGQDSFELGDGKSRVYIEDGDQIQISALASDGVTIEYLVDPEHLSESRVPEILVGSLVPFTIASVAVVARFFTRVFLTRNWGTDDSWIALAWIFETILISLNCLLTRYGTGRHQDAITEEQYQKALFLGFFTRLVYPIVLGTTKIAICALLLRIFRSHKRGRYAIYGFMAFVGSYTTAVIFASIFQCRPVSEAWQVASSAQCSNYLITLWVTGICNILCDVVLLFFIVPQILSLKIDRGQKAALLAIVSLALLVIVAAIVRLARVIQFNASSDQAWDGSDITTWSAVEGSVGLVCASAPPLKPLYRLLSCSTLSTDKGCSDINATRAYPYCNQHPHDKLHDTQRRGVHMTREFGTDIESTTDLVAPMPVSQSYVMTVATVRAK
;
A
#
# COMPACT_ATOMS: atom_id res chain seq x y z
N MET A 1 19.32 1.14 -20.61
CA MET A 1 18.74 1.28 -19.26
C MET A 1 19.48 0.45 -18.21
N PHE A 2 19.87 -0.80 -18.47
CA PHE A 2 20.40 -1.71 -17.43
C PHE A 2 21.91 -2.05 -17.51
N ALA A 3 22.71 -1.31 -18.29
CA ALA A 3 24.10 -1.65 -18.59
C ALA A 3 24.96 -1.88 -17.32
N SER A 4 25.01 -0.89 -16.42
CA SER A 4 25.80 -0.91 -15.18
C SER A 4 25.57 -2.12 -14.26
N HIS A 5 24.43 -2.80 -14.40
CA HIS A 5 24.07 -3.97 -13.61
C HIS A 5 24.69 -5.29 -14.11
N PHE A 6 25.13 -5.33 -15.37
CA PHE A 6 25.88 -6.44 -15.96
C PHE A 6 27.38 -6.23 -15.79
N SER A 7 27.82 -6.00 -14.55
CA SER A 7 29.24 -5.82 -14.23
C SER A 7 30.00 -7.15 -14.17
N ALA A 8 31.33 -7.07 -14.03
CA ALA A 8 32.20 -8.24 -13.77
C ALA A 8 31.86 -9.00 -12.46
N ARG A 9 30.94 -8.49 -11.63
CA ARG A 9 30.39 -9.23 -10.48
C ARG A 9 29.14 -10.04 -10.84
N ASN A 10 28.45 -9.72 -11.93
CA ASN A 10 27.29 -10.47 -12.42
C ASN A 10 27.77 -11.68 -13.25
N ILE A 11 28.28 -11.44 -14.46
CA ILE A 11 28.73 -12.48 -15.43
C ILE A 11 27.65 -13.57 -15.64
N PRO A 12 26.53 -13.22 -16.31
CA PRO A 12 25.53 -14.20 -16.70
C PRO A 12 26.06 -15.15 -17.79
N PHE A 13 25.37 -16.26 -18.01
CA PHE A 13 25.59 -17.14 -19.16
C PHE A 13 24.32 -17.21 -20.02
N GLY A 14 24.46 -17.19 -21.33
CA GLY A 14 23.34 -17.27 -22.28
C GLY A 14 23.79 -17.83 -23.63
N ILE A 15 22.86 -17.90 -24.59
CA ILE A 15 23.15 -18.27 -25.97
C ILE A 15 22.81 -17.10 -26.89
N ALA A 16 23.78 -16.72 -27.72
CA ALA A 16 23.69 -15.55 -28.58
C ALA A 16 24.17 -15.86 -30.01
N SER A 17 23.76 -15.01 -30.95
CA SER A 17 24.33 -14.89 -32.31
C SER A 17 24.18 -13.46 -32.82
N SER A 18 25.02 -13.04 -33.75
CA SER A 18 24.98 -11.72 -34.42
C SER A 18 25.35 -11.87 -35.90
N GLU A 19 25.36 -10.78 -36.67
CA GLU A 19 25.88 -10.80 -38.05
C GLU A 19 27.38 -11.18 -38.09
N GLY A 20 28.17 -10.67 -37.14
CA GLY A 20 29.58 -11.00 -36.99
C GLY A 20 29.84 -12.41 -36.44
N HIS A 21 28.92 -12.96 -35.65
CA HIS A 21 28.99 -14.32 -35.10
C HIS A 21 27.67 -15.08 -35.33
N PRO A 22 27.42 -15.60 -36.55
CA PRO A 22 26.12 -16.15 -36.94
C PRO A 22 25.81 -17.53 -36.34
N ARG A 23 26.79 -18.19 -35.69
CA ARG A 23 26.58 -19.44 -34.97
C ARG A 23 26.01 -19.15 -33.58
N ARG A 24 25.03 -19.94 -33.15
CA ARG A 24 24.62 -19.99 -31.74
C ARG A 24 25.74 -20.57 -30.90
N SER A 25 26.23 -19.80 -29.93
CA SER A 25 27.32 -20.22 -29.04
C SER A 25 27.12 -19.65 -27.64
N ALA A 26 27.80 -20.26 -26.67
CA ALA A 26 27.79 -19.79 -25.30
C ALA A 26 28.36 -18.36 -25.23
N ALA A 27 27.63 -17.48 -24.59
CA ALA A 27 28.00 -16.09 -24.41
C ALA A 27 27.88 -15.67 -22.94
N THR A 28 28.59 -14.60 -22.62
CA THR A 28 28.40 -13.83 -21.39
C THR A 28 28.18 -12.35 -21.74
N ARG A 29 28.02 -11.50 -20.74
CA ARG A 29 27.71 -10.07 -20.92
C ARG A 29 28.49 -9.21 -19.94
N LEU A 30 29.09 -8.14 -20.44
CA LEU A 30 29.62 -7.03 -19.67
C LEU A 30 28.98 -5.74 -20.18
N GLU A 31 28.25 -5.05 -19.31
CA GLU A 31 27.49 -3.84 -19.61
C GLU A 31 26.50 -3.97 -20.79
N ASN A 32 26.78 -3.37 -21.94
CA ASN A 32 26.02 -3.53 -23.18
C ASN A 32 26.71 -4.45 -24.20
N THR A 33 27.90 -4.94 -23.91
CA THR A 33 28.66 -5.82 -24.81
C THR A 33 28.40 -7.28 -24.47
N VAL A 34 27.99 -8.04 -25.48
CA VAL A 34 27.90 -9.51 -25.45
C VAL A 34 29.24 -10.08 -25.89
N ILE A 35 29.67 -11.15 -25.23
CA ILE A 35 31.03 -11.71 -25.36
C ILE A 35 30.91 -13.22 -25.63
N TYR A 36 31.38 -13.67 -26.78
CA TYR A 36 31.28 -15.06 -27.25
C TYR A 36 32.42 -15.91 -26.69
N LEU A 37 32.07 -16.91 -25.87
CA LEU A 37 33.04 -17.71 -25.13
C LEU A 37 33.80 -18.69 -26.04
N ASP A 38 33.20 -19.11 -27.15
CA ASP A 38 33.88 -19.97 -28.13
C ASP A 38 34.98 -19.24 -28.90
N GLU A 39 34.80 -17.94 -29.21
CA GLU A 39 35.87 -17.14 -29.83
C GLU A 39 37.02 -16.82 -28.86
N LEU A 40 36.72 -16.53 -27.59
CA LEU A 40 37.78 -16.38 -26.58
C LEU A 40 38.56 -17.70 -26.39
N ALA A 41 37.87 -18.84 -26.44
CA ALA A 41 38.48 -20.15 -26.38
C ALA A 41 39.37 -20.47 -27.60
N LYS A 42 38.94 -20.12 -28.83
CA LYS A 42 39.74 -20.32 -30.07
C LYS A 42 41.05 -19.54 -30.09
N HIS A 43 41.12 -18.44 -29.35
CA HIS A 43 42.30 -17.58 -29.22
C HIS A 43 43.09 -17.82 -27.92
N ASP A 44 42.93 -19.00 -27.29
CA ASP A 44 43.62 -19.43 -26.07
C ASP A 44 43.43 -18.54 -24.82
N LEU A 45 42.52 -17.55 -24.86
CA LEU A 45 42.25 -16.65 -23.72
C LEU A 45 41.56 -17.36 -22.55
N LEU A 46 40.97 -18.53 -22.80
CA LEU A 46 40.35 -19.41 -21.81
C LEU A 46 41.13 -20.73 -21.60
N SER A 47 42.40 -20.79 -22.03
CA SER A 47 43.27 -21.98 -21.95
C SER A 47 43.57 -22.48 -20.52
N SER A 48 43.27 -21.69 -19.50
CA SER A 48 43.34 -22.10 -18.08
C SER A 48 42.17 -22.98 -17.62
N LEU A 49 41.10 -23.08 -18.42
CA LEU A 49 39.93 -23.89 -18.10
C LEU A 49 40.08 -25.35 -18.59
N PRO A 50 39.37 -26.31 -17.97
CA PRO A 50 39.32 -27.68 -18.46
C PRO A 50 38.79 -27.76 -19.90
N LYS A 51 39.26 -28.76 -20.66
CA LYS A 51 38.90 -28.94 -22.07
C LYS A 51 37.39 -29.13 -22.26
N GLU A 52 36.73 -29.73 -21.27
CA GLU A 52 35.30 -29.98 -21.25
C GLU A 52 34.49 -28.67 -21.28
N ALA A 53 34.93 -27.64 -20.53
CA ALA A 53 34.31 -26.32 -20.56
C ALA A 53 34.54 -25.61 -21.90
N VAL A 54 35.78 -25.68 -22.41
CA VAL A 54 36.18 -25.10 -23.71
C VAL A 54 35.36 -25.71 -24.86
N ILE A 55 35.13 -27.02 -24.85
CA ILE A 55 34.27 -27.73 -25.82
C ILE A 55 32.81 -27.29 -25.66
N ALA A 56 32.31 -27.21 -24.42
CA ALA A 56 30.92 -26.83 -24.14
C ALA A 56 30.57 -25.42 -24.65
N PHE A 57 31.50 -24.46 -24.67
CA PHE A 57 31.23 -23.11 -25.18
C PHE A 57 30.85 -23.06 -26.67
N SER A 58 31.30 -24.06 -27.46
CA SER A 58 31.00 -24.16 -28.89
C SER A 58 29.61 -24.76 -29.20
N GLN A 59 28.86 -25.17 -28.18
CA GLN A 59 27.55 -25.79 -28.33
C GLN A 59 26.44 -24.76 -28.59
N VAL A 60 25.31 -25.26 -29.11
CA VAL A 60 24.13 -24.44 -29.46
C VAL A 60 23.22 -24.14 -28.27
N ASP A 61 23.47 -24.77 -27.13
CA ASP A 61 22.83 -24.56 -25.83
C ASP A 61 23.87 -24.70 -24.69
N LEU A 62 23.51 -24.31 -23.47
CA LEU A 62 24.41 -24.39 -22.31
C LEU A 62 24.39 -25.74 -21.60
N ASN A 63 23.70 -26.78 -22.10
CA ASN A 63 23.49 -28.02 -21.34
C ASN A 63 24.82 -28.72 -21.01
N ASP A 64 25.74 -28.84 -21.97
CA ASP A 64 27.07 -29.42 -21.73
C ASP A 64 27.86 -28.63 -20.67
N PHE A 65 27.73 -27.30 -20.63
CA PHE A 65 28.41 -26.46 -19.65
C PHE A 65 27.74 -26.55 -18.27
N ALA A 66 26.40 -26.49 -18.21
CA ALA A 66 25.61 -26.59 -16.98
C ALA A 66 25.75 -27.96 -16.30
N ALA A 67 26.03 -29.03 -17.05
CA ALA A 67 26.30 -30.37 -16.53
C ALA A 67 27.66 -30.49 -15.81
N LEU A 68 28.59 -29.56 -16.04
CA LEU A 68 29.90 -29.57 -15.38
C LEU A 68 29.78 -29.26 -13.89
N PRO A 69 30.72 -29.73 -13.04
CA PRO A 69 30.71 -29.39 -11.62
C PRO A 69 30.78 -27.88 -11.37
N ARG A 70 30.11 -27.40 -10.33
CA ARG A 70 30.09 -25.98 -9.90
C ARG A 70 31.50 -25.35 -9.78
N SER A 71 32.50 -26.14 -9.39
CA SER A 71 33.90 -25.70 -9.34
C SER A 71 34.46 -25.25 -10.70
N ILE A 72 33.94 -25.77 -11.81
CA ILE A 72 34.32 -25.37 -13.18
C ILE A 72 33.58 -24.09 -13.60
N HIS A 73 32.32 -23.91 -13.19
CA HIS A 73 31.60 -22.64 -13.35
C HIS A 73 32.31 -21.51 -12.59
N GLN A 74 32.77 -21.79 -11.36
CA GLN A 74 33.57 -20.86 -10.55
C GLN A 74 34.92 -20.53 -11.20
N GLN A 75 35.65 -21.53 -11.74
CA GLN A 75 36.89 -21.29 -12.49
C GLN A 75 36.64 -20.42 -13.73
N THR A 76 35.58 -20.71 -14.49
CA THR A 76 35.17 -19.94 -15.68
C THR A 76 34.87 -18.48 -15.30
N ARG A 77 34.11 -18.27 -14.22
CA ARG A 77 33.81 -16.95 -13.67
C ARG A 77 35.08 -16.18 -13.28
N VAL A 78 36.03 -16.81 -12.59
CA VAL A 78 37.31 -16.19 -12.20
C VAL A 78 38.20 -15.86 -13.40
N ALA A 79 38.21 -16.72 -14.44
CA ALA A 79 38.92 -16.44 -15.69
C ALA A 79 38.32 -15.22 -16.40
N LEU A 80 36.99 -15.15 -16.55
CA LEU A 80 36.30 -14.00 -17.15
C LEU A 80 36.50 -12.71 -16.33
N GLN A 81 36.43 -12.77 -14.99
CA GLN A 81 36.76 -11.64 -14.11
C GLN A 81 38.21 -11.15 -14.25
N SER A 82 39.12 -12.02 -14.67
CA SER A 82 40.51 -11.65 -14.91
C SER A 82 40.67 -11.01 -16.30
N LEU A 83 40.00 -11.53 -17.32
CA LEU A 83 39.98 -10.96 -18.67
C LEU A 83 39.31 -9.58 -18.71
N PHE A 84 38.22 -9.36 -17.96
CA PHE A 84 37.49 -8.08 -17.91
C PHE A 84 38.22 -6.95 -17.18
N LYS A 85 39.49 -7.15 -16.79
CA LYS A 85 40.40 -6.09 -16.33
C LYS A 85 41.09 -5.40 -17.51
N GLU A 86 41.23 -6.10 -18.64
CA GLU A 86 41.75 -5.53 -19.88
C GLU A 86 40.60 -4.86 -20.67
N PRO A 87 40.88 -3.82 -21.48
CA PRO A 87 39.87 -3.19 -22.32
C PRO A 87 39.26 -4.19 -23.31
N LEU A 88 37.92 -4.22 -23.45
CA LEU A 88 37.25 -5.12 -24.41
C LEU A 88 37.69 -4.92 -25.87
N THR A 89 38.26 -3.76 -26.22
CA THR A 89 38.87 -3.48 -27.53
C THR A 89 40.15 -4.28 -27.81
N SER A 90 40.72 -4.95 -26.80
CA SER A 90 41.85 -5.88 -26.94
C SER A 90 41.41 -7.31 -27.32
N PHE A 91 40.11 -7.61 -27.25
CA PHE A 91 39.61 -8.96 -27.50
C PHE A 91 39.63 -9.28 -29.02
N PRO A 92 39.67 -10.58 -29.40
CA PRO A 92 39.71 -10.98 -30.79
C PRO A 92 38.52 -10.46 -31.60
N ALA A 93 38.73 -10.13 -32.88
CA ALA A 93 37.65 -9.73 -33.77
C ALA A 93 36.57 -10.81 -33.86
N GLY A 94 35.29 -10.42 -33.75
CA GLY A 94 34.15 -11.35 -33.71
C GLY A 94 33.83 -11.93 -32.32
N SER A 95 34.72 -11.80 -31.33
CA SER A 95 34.45 -12.28 -29.96
C SER A 95 33.52 -11.38 -29.14
N THR A 96 33.20 -10.18 -29.63
CA THR A 96 32.31 -9.22 -28.99
C THR A 96 31.30 -8.64 -29.97
N ALA A 97 30.11 -8.27 -29.47
CA ALA A 97 29.07 -7.54 -30.20
C ALA A 97 28.28 -6.64 -29.24
N GLU A 98 27.76 -5.52 -29.73
CA GLU A 98 26.84 -4.69 -28.96
C GLU A 98 25.47 -5.38 -28.84
N LEU A 99 24.82 -5.27 -27.68
CA LEU A 99 23.58 -5.99 -27.37
C LEU A 99 22.45 -5.73 -28.38
N GLU A 100 22.41 -4.55 -28.99
CA GLU A 100 21.40 -4.16 -29.98
C GLU A 100 21.54 -4.93 -31.30
N ASP A 101 22.75 -5.41 -31.62
CA ASP A 101 23.06 -6.21 -32.81
C ASP A 101 22.97 -7.74 -32.58
N VAL A 102 22.56 -8.15 -31.37
CA VAL A 102 22.58 -9.55 -30.92
C VAL A 102 21.18 -10.14 -30.84
N THR A 103 21.00 -11.30 -31.47
CA THR A 103 19.86 -12.18 -31.23
C THR A 103 20.17 -13.13 -30.08
N MET A 104 19.44 -13.00 -28.98
CA MET A 104 19.45 -13.96 -27.88
C MET A 104 18.54 -15.16 -28.19
N HIS A 105 18.93 -16.35 -27.73
CA HIS A 105 18.16 -17.59 -27.88
C HIS A 105 17.79 -18.16 -26.49
N LEU A 106 17.00 -19.24 -26.44
CA LEU A 106 16.83 -19.99 -25.20
C LEU A 106 18.20 -20.51 -24.72
N PRO A 107 18.53 -20.37 -23.43
CA PRO A 107 19.88 -20.67 -22.94
C PRO A 107 20.16 -22.17 -22.79
N VAL A 108 19.12 -23.01 -22.69
CA VAL A 108 19.22 -24.47 -22.54
C VAL A 108 18.18 -25.20 -23.41
N SER A 109 18.51 -26.42 -23.82
CA SER A 109 17.54 -27.40 -24.31
C SER A 109 16.81 -28.02 -23.11
N ILE A 110 15.52 -27.75 -22.99
CA ILE A 110 14.69 -28.11 -21.83
C ILE A 110 13.99 -29.44 -22.11
N ARG A 111 14.15 -30.45 -21.24
CA ARG A 111 13.45 -31.74 -21.39
C ARG A 111 12.17 -31.76 -20.58
N ASP A 112 12.26 -31.43 -19.30
CA ASP A 112 11.16 -31.37 -18.36
C ASP A 112 11.06 -29.98 -17.69
N PHE A 113 9.83 -29.59 -17.36
CA PHE A 113 9.49 -28.35 -16.67
C PHE A 113 8.46 -28.69 -15.59
N THR A 114 8.78 -28.36 -14.34
CA THR A 114 7.83 -28.38 -13.23
C THR A 114 7.59 -26.96 -12.76
N ASP A 115 6.31 -26.58 -12.71
CA ASP A 115 5.86 -25.36 -12.06
C ASP A 115 5.37 -25.70 -10.66
N PHE A 116 5.76 -24.90 -9.67
CA PHE A 116 5.35 -25.09 -8.28
C PHE A 116 4.33 -24.02 -7.87
N SER A 117 3.93 -24.01 -6.60
CA SER A 117 3.18 -22.90 -6.03
C SER A 117 3.75 -22.66 -4.63
N CYS A 118 4.79 -21.83 -4.57
CA CYS A 118 5.63 -21.70 -3.38
C CYS A 118 5.47 -20.39 -2.61
N SER A 119 4.79 -19.38 -3.16
CA SER A 119 4.35 -18.19 -2.38
C SER A 119 3.12 -18.54 -1.56
N LYS A 120 3.20 -18.32 -0.24
CA LYS A 120 2.04 -18.48 0.65
C LYS A 120 0.98 -17.41 0.37
N ASP A 121 1.40 -16.18 0.11
CA ASP A 121 0.47 -15.09 -0.18
C ASP A 121 -0.26 -15.31 -1.51
N HIS A 122 0.42 -15.73 -2.57
CA HIS A 122 -0.23 -16.05 -3.84
C HIS A 122 -1.37 -17.06 -3.65
N VAL A 123 -1.11 -18.17 -2.94
CA VAL A 123 -2.13 -19.21 -2.71
C VAL A 123 -3.32 -18.68 -1.91
N LEU A 124 -3.08 -17.83 -0.91
CA LEU A 124 -4.16 -17.19 -0.14
C LEU A 124 -4.95 -16.17 -0.97
N ASN A 125 -4.25 -15.33 -1.74
CA ASN A 125 -4.81 -14.28 -2.59
C ASN A 125 -5.61 -14.88 -3.76
N ALA A 126 -5.11 -15.93 -4.41
CA ALA A 126 -5.81 -16.66 -5.47
C ALA A 126 -7.05 -17.39 -4.94
N GLY A 127 -6.96 -18.00 -3.74
CA GLY A 127 -8.13 -18.56 -3.05
C GLY A 127 -9.19 -17.50 -2.74
N GLU A 128 -8.78 -16.29 -2.34
CA GLU A 128 -9.67 -15.15 -2.14
C GLU A 128 -10.25 -14.60 -3.45
N ALA A 129 -9.47 -14.50 -4.52
CA ALA A 129 -9.94 -14.09 -5.84
C ALA A 129 -11.01 -15.05 -6.39
N ILE A 130 -10.73 -16.35 -6.38
CA ILE A 130 -11.58 -17.38 -7.00
C ILE A 130 -12.77 -17.77 -6.11
N GLN A 131 -12.53 -18.05 -4.83
CA GLN A 131 -13.54 -18.65 -3.93
C GLN A 131 -14.03 -17.69 -2.83
N LYS A 132 -13.59 -16.42 -2.85
CA LYS A 132 -13.89 -15.39 -1.83
C LYS A 132 -13.52 -15.85 -0.41
N LYS A 133 -12.47 -16.68 -0.31
CA LYS A 133 -11.94 -17.24 0.94
C LYS A 133 -10.44 -17.48 0.85
N ARG A 134 -9.65 -16.82 1.72
CA ARG A 134 -8.23 -17.16 1.93
C ARG A 134 -8.13 -18.55 2.57
N TYR A 135 -7.48 -19.51 1.90
CA TYR A 135 -7.15 -20.82 2.47
C TYR A 135 -5.91 -21.42 1.80
N LEU A 136 -5.23 -22.34 2.48
CA LEU A 136 -4.14 -23.12 1.92
C LEU A 136 -4.62 -24.55 1.57
N PRO A 137 -4.22 -25.13 0.43
CA PRO A 137 -4.38 -26.56 0.18
C PRO A 137 -3.76 -27.40 1.31
N PRO A 138 -4.35 -28.55 1.69
CA PRO A 138 -3.87 -29.31 2.85
C PRO A 138 -2.39 -29.70 2.81
N GLY A 139 -1.80 -29.90 1.63
CA GLY A 139 -0.38 -30.23 1.47
C GLY A 139 0.60 -29.04 1.55
N PHE A 140 0.13 -27.80 1.37
CA PHE A 140 1.00 -26.63 1.12
C PHE A 140 2.03 -26.36 2.24
N LEU A 141 1.68 -26.59 3.50
CA LEU A 141 2.60 -26.39 4.64
C LEU A 141 3.52 -27.60 4.90
N HIS A 142 3.33 -28.71 4.20
CA HIS A 142 4.07 -29.96 4.38
C HIS A 142 5.11 -30.24 3.29
N PHE A 143 4.84 -29.83 2.04
CA PHE A 143 5.74 -29.97 0.90
C PHE A 143 5.44 -28.90 -0.18
N PRO A 144 6.41 -28.53 -1.03
CA PRO A 144 6.16 -27.62 -2.15
C PRO A 144 5.28 -28.32 -3.18
N ILE A 145 4.03 -27.87 -3.31
CA ILE A 145 3.08 -28.38 -4.31
C ILE A 145 3.47 -27.88 -5.71
N GLY A 146 3.28 -28.71 -6.74
CA GLY A 146 3.60 -28.38 -8.13
C GLY A 146 3.01 -29.36 -9.13
N TYR A 147 3.19 -29.06 -10.42
CA TYR A 147 2.68 -29.83 -11.56
C TYR A 147 3.65 -29.76 -12.74
N SER A 148 3.59 -30.75 -13.63
CA SER A 148 4.39 -30.74 -14.86
C SER A 148 3.83 -29.72 -15.85
N GLY A 149 4.62 -28.70 -16.16
CA GLY A 149 4.31 -27.70 -17.18
C GLY A 149 4.62 -28.19 -18.60
N ARG A 150 4.52 -27.31 -19.60
CA ARG A 150 4.72 -27.66 -21.01
C ARG A 150 6.04 -27.11 -21.57
N THR A 151 7.00 -27.99 -21.81
CA THR A 151 8.32 -27.61 -22.33
C THR A 151 8.31 -27.09 -23.77
N SER A 152 7.46 -27.63 -24.64
CA SER A 152 7.42 -27.24 -26.07
C SER A 152 6.90 -25.82 -26.34
N SER A 153 6.33 -25.16 -25.33
CA SER A 153 5.79 -23.79 -25.39
C SER A 153 6.64 -22.78 -24.61
N ILE A 154 7.81 -23.20 -24.13
CA ILE A 154 8.76 -22.29 -23.49
C ILE A 154 9.48 -21.50 -24.59
N ILE A 155 9.47 -20.17 -24.45
CA ILE A 155 9.96 -19.21 -25.43
C ILE A 155 10.90 -18.18 -24.79
N VAL A 156 11.85 -17.67 -25.56
CA VAL A 156 12.76 -16.62 -25.10
C VAL A 156 12.05 -15.26 -25.08
N SER A 157 12.41 -14.40 -24.13
CA SER A 157 12.11 -12.96 -24.11
C SER A 157 12.22 -12.32 -25.51
N GLY A 158 11.31 -11.41 -25.84
CA GLY A 158 11.17 -10.82 -27.17
C GLY A 158 10.12 -11.53 -28.05
N THR A 159 9.87 -12.82 -27.83
CA THR A 159 8.88 -13.59 -28.59
C THR A 159 7.46 -13.09 -28.31
N SER A 160 6.68 -12.77 -29.35
CA SER A 160 5.28 -12.36 -29.18
C SER A 160 4.38 -13.53 -28.78
N VAL A 161 3.45 -13.31 -27.86
CA VAL A 161 2.46 -14.32 -27.43
C VAL A 161 1.13 -14.02 -28.10
N VAL A 162 0.53 -15.04 -28.71
CA VAL A 162 -0.80 -14.96 -29.34
C VAL A 162 -1.85 -15.33 -28.31
N ARG A 163 -2.93 -14.54 -28.20
CA ARG A 163 -4.04 -14.86 -27.28
C ARG A 163 -4.61 -16.27 -27.56
N PRO A 164 -4.59 -17.20 -26.59
CA PRO A 164 -5.05 -18.56 -26.82
C PRO A 164 -6.58 -18.60 -27.02
N LYS A 165 -7.03 -19.61 -27.76
CA LYS A 165 -8.45 -19.99 -27.85
C LYS A 165 -8.68 -21.30 -27.13
N GLY A 166 -9.73 -21.37 -26.32
CA GLY A 166 -10.08 -22.57 -25.55
C GLY A 166 -11.55 -22.60 -25.17
N GLN A 167 -11.90 -23.57 -24.33
CA GLN A 167 -13.24 -23.68 -23.78
C GLN A 167 -13.29 -23.06 -22.39
N PHE A 168 -14.33 -22.26 -22.12
CA PHE A 168 -14.54 -21.63 -20.82
C PHE A 168 -16.04 -21.34 -20.61
N ARG A 169 -16.40 -20.97 -19.37
CA ARG A 169 -17.77 -20.57 -19.02
C ARG A 169 -17.98 -19.10 -19.32
N ASP A 170 -19.06 -18.78 -20.02
CA ASP A 170 -19.52 -17.40 -20.20
C ASP A 170 -20.21 -16.86 -18.93
N ALA A 171 -20.61 -15.58 -18.98
CA ALA A 171 -21.32 -14.91 -17.89
C ALA A 171 -22.70 -15.54 -17.56
N GLN A 172 -23.23 -16.40 -18.42
CA GLN A 172 -24.45 -17.19 -18.20
C GLN A 172 -24.14 -18.61 -17.68
N GLY A 173 -22.86 -18.95 -17.49
CA GLY A 173 -22.38 -20.24 -17.01
C GLY A 173 -22.27 -21.34 -18.08
N SER A 174 -22.60 -21.02 -19.34
CA SER A 174 -22.56 -21.97 -20.47
C SER A 174 -21.15 -22.13 -21.00
N ILE A 175 -20.79 -23.34 -21.43
CA ILE A 175 -19.47 -23.60 -22.02
C ILE A 175 -19.47 -23.13 -23.47
N ARG A 176 -18.54 -22.23 -23.81
CA ARG A 176 -18.29 -21.77 -25.18
C ARG A 176 -16.83 -21.98 -25.58
N TYR A 177 -16.54 -21.97 -26.88
CA TYR A 177 -15.19 -21.96 -27.43
C TYR A 177 -14.88 -20.59 -28.05
N GLY A 178 -13.76 -19.99 -27.67
CA GLY A 178 -13.38 -18.65 -28.15
C GLY A 178 -12.00 -18.22 -27.65
N PRO A 179 -11.53 -16.99 -27.99
CA PRO A 179 -10.35 -16.41 -27.37
C PRO A 179 -10.59 -16.16 -25.87
N THR A 180 -9.56 -16.33 -25.04
CA THR A 180 -9.66 -16.05 -23.59
C THR A 180 -10.00 -14.57 -23.32
N GLU A 181 -10.96 -14.36 -22.43
CA GLU A 181 -11.34 -13.05 -21.89
C GLU A 181 -10.53 -12.69 -20.63
N GLN A 182 -9.73 -13.63 -20.11
CA GLN A 182 -8.98 -13.50 -18.85
C GLN A 182 -7.52 -13.90 -19.03
N LEU A 183 -6.83 -13.24 -19.97
CA LEU A 183 -5.40 -13.39 -20.20
C LEU A 183 -4.59 -12.67 -19.10
N ASP A 184 -3.64 -13.37 -18.52
CA ASP A 184 -2.90 -12.97 -17.34
C ASP A 184 -1.41 -13.36 -17.47
N TYR A 185 -0.59 -12.73 -16.65
CA TYR A 185 0.83 -13.03 -16.47
C TYR A 185 1.05 -13.66 -15.09
N GLU A 186 2.19 -14.32 -14.88
CA GLU A 186 2.64 -14.74 -13.55
C GLU A 186 4.08 -14.32 -13.33
N LEU A 187 4.34 -13.55 -12.27
CA LEU A 187 5.67 -13.06 -11.91
C LEU A 187 6.50 -14.17 -11.27
N GLU A 188 7.50 -14.70 -11.98
CA GLU A 188 8.24 -15.87 -11.51
C GLU A 188 9.76 -15.81 -11.66
N LEU A 189 10.42 -16.66 -10.88
CA LEU A 189 11.80 -17.08 -11.09
C LEU A 189 11.82 -18.60 -11.27
N ALA A 190 12.76 -19.08 -12.08
CA ALA A 190 13.00 -20.49 -12.27
C ALA A 190 14.46 -20.82 -12.06
N CYS A 191 14.74 -22.01 -11.52
CA CYS A 191 16.08 -22.55 -11.49
C CYS A 191 16.31 -23.54 -12.64
N ILE A 192 17.51 -23.49 -13.20
CA ILE A 192 17.97 -24.41 -14.24
C ILE A 192 18.77 -25.52 -13.57
N VAL A 193 18.35 -26.77 -13.77
CA VAL A 193 19.07 -27.94 -13.27
C VAL A 193 20.40 -28.07 -14.03
N GLY A 194 21.50 -28.09 -13.28
CA GLY A 194 22.85 -28.31 -13.81
C GLY A 194 23.23 -29.78 -13.76
N LYS A 195 23.64 -30.25 -12.58
CA LYS A 195 23.96 -31.65 -12.33
C LYS A 195 22.68 -32.52 -12.36
N PRO A 196 22.60 -33.55 -13.22
CA PRO A 196 21.43 -34.43 -13.29
C PRO A 196 21.40 -35.45 -12.14
N THR A 197 20.28 -36.15 -11.97
CA THR A 197 20.14 -37.32 -11.09
C THR A 197 19.74 -38.57 -11.90
N LYS A 198 20.02 -39.75 -11.35
CA LYS A 198 19.56 -41.03 -11.91
C LYS A 198 18.15 -41.36 -11.42
N LEU A 199 17.44 -42.22 -12.17
CA LEU A 199 16.16 -42.75 -11.71
C LEU A 199 16.35 -43.52 -10.38
N GLY A 200 15.58 -43.16 -9.36
CA GLY A 200 15.70 -43.68 -7.99
C GLY A 200 16.72 -42.95 -7.10
N GLU A 201 17.45 -41.96 -7.60
CA GLU A 201 18.36 -41.13 -6.82
C GLU A 201 17.60 -39.94 -6.20
N ILE A 202 17.80 -39.73 -4.89
CA ILE A 202 17.16 -38.67 -4.11
C ILE A 202 18.22 -37.64 -3.71
N VAL A 203 17.98 -36.36 -3.95
CA VAL A 203 18.86 -35.27 -3.52
C VAL A 203 18.60 -34.93 -2.05
N ALA A 204 19.64 -34.94 -1.21
CA ALA A 204 19.54 -34.44 0.15
C ALA A 204 19.64 -32.90 0.18
N SER A 205 18.92 -32.24 1.09
CA SER A 205 18.82 -30.76 1.11
C SER A 205 20.16 -30.02 1.15
N LYS A 206 21.15 -30.54 1.89
CA LYS A 206 22.52 -29.99 1.92
C LYS A 206 23.26 -30.02 0.57
N ASP A 207 22.85 -30.88 -0.35
CA ASP A 207 23.50 -31.11 -1.65
C ASP A 207 22.71 -30.44 -2.79
N ALA A 208 21.58 -29.79 -2.51
CA ALA A 208 20.67 -29.24 -3.53
C ALA A 208 21.31 -28.11 -4.37
N ASP A 209 22.17 -27.27 -3.78
CA ASP A 209 22.87 -26.20 -4.50
C ASP A 209 23.82 -26.74 -5.60
N ASP A 210 24.33 -27.97 -5.47
CA ASP A 210 25.17 -28.60 -6.52
C ASP A 210 24.36 -29.04 -7.75
N HIS A 211 23.02 -29.11 -7.61
CA HIS A 211 22.11 -29.45 -8.70
C HIS A 211 21.56 -28.22 -9.43
N ILE A 212 21.81 -27.00 -8.94
CA ILE A 212 21.32 -25.76 -9.56
C ILE A 212 22.46 -25.04 -10.28
N PHE A 213 22.32 -24.84 -11.59
CA PHE A 213 23.28 -24.06 -12.38
C PHE A 213 23.09 -22.54 -12.18
N GLY A 214 21.84 -22.09 -12.13
CA GLY A 214 21.49 -20.69 -11.91
C GLY A 214 20.00 -20.41 -12.03
N PHE A 215 19.64 -19.13 -11.94
CA PHE A 215 18.25 -18.66 -12.04
C PHE A 215 18.00 -17.85 -13.32
N VAL A 216 16.74 -17.86 -13.76
CA VAL A 216 16.19 -17.05 -14.85
C VAL A 216 14.84 -16.45 -14.41
N LEU A 217 14.50 -15.28 -14.93
CA LEU A 217 13.15 -14.74 -14.81
C LEU A 217 12.20 -15.49 -15.73
N MET A 218 10.96 -15.62 -15.27
CA MET A 218 9.94 -16.40 -15.93
C MET A 218 8.58 -15.67 -15.90
N ASN A 219 7.80 -15.84 -16.97
CA ASN A 219 6.39 -15.47 -17.05
C ASN A 219 5.59 -16.67 -17.54
N ASP A 220 4.79 -17.26 -16.66
CA ASP A 220 3.90 -18.37 -17.04
C ASP A 220 2.50 -17.87 -17.42
N TRP A 221 2.35 -17.58 -18.71
CA TRP A 221 1.16 -16.93 -19.25
C TRP A 221 -0.08 -17.79 -18.98
N SER A 222 -1.13 -17.12 -18.51
CA SER A 222 -2.27 -17.81 -17.91
C SER A 222 -3.58 -17.32 -18.53
N ALA A 223 -4.40 -18.25 -19.02
CA ALA A 223 -5.76 -17.96 -19.47
C ALA A 223 -6.74 -18.46 -18.40
N ARG A 224 -7.11 -17.57 -17.47
CA ARG A 224 -7.79 -17.91 -16.20
C ARG A 224 -9.16 -18.53 -16.37
N ASP A 225 -9.87 -18.13 -17.41
CA ASP A 225 -11.20 -18.63 -17.79
C ASP A 225 -11.15 -20.07 -18.34
N ILE A 226 -10.16 -20.37 -19.18
CA ILE A 226 -9.87 -21.73 -19.68
C ILE A 226 -9.38 -22.61 -18.52
N GLN A 227 -8.39 -22.13 -17.75
CA GLN A 227 -7.86 -22.79 -16.57
C GLN A 227 -8.99 -23.14 -15.58
N GLY A 228 -9.87 -22.19 -15.27
CA GLY A 228 -10.99 -22.38 -14.33
C GLY A 228 -12.02 -23.43 -14.76
N LEU A 229 -12.11 -23.77 -16.05
CA LEU A 229 -12.97 -24.87 -16.53
C LEU A 229 -12.28 -26.24 -16.46
N GLU A 230 -10.97 -26.32 -16.75
CA GLU A 230 -10.24 -27.60 -16.88
C GLU A 230 -9.52 -28.06 -15.59
N MET A 231 -9.21 -27.14 -14.67
CA MET A 231 -8.27 -27.37 -13.56
C MET A 231 -8.66 -28.50 -12.59
N LEU A 232 -9.94 -28.86 -12.48
CA LEU A 232 -10.40 -29.91 -11.57
C LEU A 232 -10.79 -31.19 -12.33
N PRO A 233 -10.29 -32.38 -11.92
CA PRO A 233 -9.41 -32.65 -10.78
C PRO A 233 -7.90 -32.70 -11.13
N LEU A 234 -7.51 -32.51 -12.39
CA LEU A 234 -6.20 -32.92 -12.91
C LEU A 234 -5.10 -31.84 -12.90
N GLY A 235 -5.43 -30.59 -12.58
CA GLY A 235 -4.54 -29.44 -12.70
C GLY A 235 -4.68 -28.70 -14.04
N PRO A 236 -3.94 -27.60 -14.24
CA PRO A 236 -4.00 -26.78 -15.44
C PRO A 236 -3.40 -27.50 -16.67
N LEU A 237 -3.89 -27.16 -17.87
CA LEU A 237 -3.39 -27.69 -19.14
C LEU A 237 -3.36 -26.60 -20.23
N ASN A 238 -4.46 -26.38 -20.95
CA ASN A 238 -4.55 -25.41 -22.05
C ASN A 238 -4.52 -23.95 -21.54
N GLY A 239 -4.90 -23.74 -20.28
CA GLY A 239 -4.81 -22.46 -19.60
C GLY A 239 -3.39 -22.00 -19.28
N LYS A 240 -2.36 -22.84 -19.51
CA LYS A 240 -0.93 -22.54 -19.29
C LYS A 240 -0.05 -22.89 -20.50
N SER A 241 -0.26 -24.07 -21.09
CA SER A 241 0.60 -24.68 -22.13
C SER A 241 0.66 -23.97 -23.49
N PHE A 242 0.12 -22.75 -23.62
CA PHE A 242 0.18 -21.96 -24.85
C PHE A 242 1.45 -21.11 -24.95
N ALA A 243 1.99 -20.61 -23.83
CA ALA A 243 3.25 -19.86 -23.80
C ALA A 243 3.82 -19.73 -22.37
N THR A 244 5.12 -19.96 -22.22
CA THR A 244 5.87 -19.66 -20.99
C THR A 244 7.15 -18.91 -21.39
N SER A 245 7.37 -17.69 -20.91
CA SER A 245 8.50 -16.86 -21.36
C SER A 245 9.67 -16.88 -20.37
N LEU A 246 10.90 -16.97 -20.86
CA LEU A 246 12.13 -16.95 -20.05
C LEU A 246 13.07 -15.79 -20.42
N SER A 247 13.76 -15.24 -19.42
CA SER A 247 14.92 -14.37 -19.67
C SER A 247 16.09 -15.17 -20.27
N PRO A 248 16.85 -14.62 -21.24
CA PRO A 248 17.90 -15.36 -21.94
C PRO A 248 19.22 -15.51 -21.16
N TRP A 249 19.34 -14.85 -20.01
CA TRP A 249 20.55 -14.81 -19.19
C TRP A 249 20.36 -15.59 -17.90
N ILE A 250 21.09 -16.70 -17.75
CA ILE A 250 21.16 -17.49 -16.51
C ILE A 250 22.15 -16.83 -15.56
N ILE A 251 21.71 -16.58 -14.33
CA ILE A 251 22.50 -15.96 -13.27
C ILE A 251 22.91 -17.03 -12.25
N THR A 252 24.21 -17.25 -12.06
CA THR A 252 24.72 -18.33 -11.20
C THR A 252 24.58 -18.01 -9.71
N LEU A 253 24.51 -19.04 -8.87
CA LEU A 253 24.42 -18.90 -7.41
C LEU A 253 25.61 -18.09 -6.84
N ASP A 254 26.80 -18.25 -7.43
CA ASP A 254 28.02 -17.52 -7.05
C ASP A 254 27.99 -16.02 -7.41
N ALA A 255 27.10 -15.59 -8.32
CA ALA A 255 26.81 -14.17 -8.55
C ALA A 255 25.87 -13.58 -7.50
N LEU A 256 24.99 -14.41 -6.94
CA LEU A 256 23.95 -14.01 -5.98
C LEU A 256 24.39 -14.15 -4.52
N GLN A 257 25.56 -14.73 -4.24
CA GLN A 257 26.07 -15.00 -2.90
C GLN A 257 26.07 -13.78 -1.96
N ALA A 258 26.28 -12.56 -2.49
CA ALA A 258 26.23 -11.32 -1.71
C ALA A 258 24.80 -10.94 -1.28
N SER A 259 23.78 -11.39 -2.01
CA SER A 259 22.35 -11.18 -1.72
C SER A 259 21.72 -12.33 -0.93
N ALA A 260 22.50 -13.32 -0.49
CA ALA A 260 21.97 -14.48 0.22
C ALA A 260 21.40 -14.10 1.60
N VAL A 261 20.15 -14.46 1.85
CA VAL A 261 19.40 -14.13 3.08
C VAL A 261 18.66 -15.33 3.65
N LYS A 262 18.21 -15.21 4.89
CA LYS A 262 17.27 -16.15 5.49
C LYS A 262 15.88 -15.96 4.85
N GLY A 263 15.28 -17.04 4.35
CA GLY A 263 13.91 -17.04 3.84
C GLY A 263 12.86 -17.05 4.96
N GLN A 264 11.58 -17.18 4.59
CA GLN A 264 10.48 -17.21 5.53
C GLN A 264 10.60 -18.39 6.53
N PRO A 265 10.26 -18.19 7.82
CA PRO A 265 10.25 -19.28 8.79
C PRO A 265 9.14 -20.29 8.47
N ARG A 266 9.42 -21.58 8.73
CA ARG A 266 8.40 -22.64 8.65
C ARG A 266 7.38 -22.50 9.78
N GLU A 267 6.10 -22.63 9.45
CA GLU A 267 5.00 -22.65 10.42
C GLU A 267 4.80 -24.03 11.07
N LEU A 268 5.15 -25.10 10.35
CA LEU A 268 5.08 -26.49 10.80
C LEU A 268 6.45 -27.17 10.68
N GLN A 269 6.67 -28.19 11.50
CA GLN A 269 7.79 -29.09 11.31
C GLN A 269 7.58 -29.91 10.03
N VAL A 270 8.47 -29.72 9.05
CA VAL A 270 8.47 -30.48 7.78
C VAL A 270 9.04 -31.88 7.97
N ALA A 271 8.80 -32.76 7.00
CA ALA A 271 9.39 -34.10 6.97
C ALA A 271 10.93 -34.02 6.88
N SER A 272 11.63 -35.02 7.44
CA SER A 272 13.09 -34.99 7.63
C SER A 272 13.91 -34.74 6.37
N TYR A 273 13.43 -35.14 5.20
CA TYR A 273 14.13 -34.93 3.92
C TYR A 273 14.12 -33.45 3.46
N LEU A 274 13.12 -32.66 3.87
CA LEU A 274 12.98 -31.22 3.60
C LEU A 274 13.64 -30.33 4.68
N VAL A 275 14.33 -30.91 5.66
CA VAL A 275 15.04 -30.13 6.68
C VAL A 275 16.35 -29.63 6.07
N ASP A 276 16.37 -28.37 5.63
CA ASP A 276 17.61 -27.68 5.25
C ASP A 276 18.44 -27.38 6.51
N PRO A 277 19.68 -27.91 6.63
CA PRO A 277 20.57 -27.58 7.75
C PRO A 277 21.16 -26.16 7.65
N ASN A 278 21.04 -25.48 6.51
CA ASN A 278 21.56 -24.14 6.30
C ASN A 278 20.47 -23.07 6.57
N PRO A 279 20.67 -22.15 7.54
CA PRO A 279 19.70 -21.10 7.85
C PRO A 279 19.62 -19.98 6.78
N ILE A 280 20.55 -19.95 5.81
CA ILE A 280 20.55 -19.04 4.66
C ILE A 280 20.15 -19.86 3.42
N ASN A 281 18.90 -19.70 3.01
CA ASN A 281 18.23 -20.54 2.02
C ASN A 281 17.41 -19.76 0.99
N SER A 282 17.52 -18.43 0.96
CA SER A 282 16.90 -17.58 -0.06
C SER A 282 17.84 -16.44 -0.46
N TYR A 283 17.41 -15.58 -1.37
CA TYR A 283 18.15 -14.42 -1.85
C TYR A 283 17.23 -13.19 -1.82
N ASN A 284 17.79 -12.05 -1.44
CA ASN A 284 17.13 -10.76 -1.55
C ASN A 284 17.18 -10.30 -3.02
N ILE A 285 16.18 -10.76 -3.77
CA ILE A 285 15.98 -10.44 -5.17
C ILE A 285 14.64 -9.73 -5.26
N ALA A 286 14.68 -8.41 -5.43
CA ALA A 286 13.53 -7.62 -5.83
C ALA A 286 13.01 -8.12 -7.18
N LEU A 287 11.70 -8.10 -7.40
CA LEU A 287 11.08 -8.32 -8.69
C LEU A 287 10.08 -7.21 -8.99
N GLN A 288 9.97 -6.85 -10.26
CA GLN A 288 8.99 -5.89 -10.74
C GLN A 288 8.36 -6.40 -12.04
N ALA A 289 7.03 -6.26 -12.13
CA ALA A 289 6.27 -6.44 -13.36
C ALA A 289 5.63 -5.11 -13.77
N ASP A 290 5.81 -4.73 -15.04
CA ASP A 290 5.26 -3.53 -15.65
C ASP A 290 4.36 -3.90 -16.84
N LEU A 291 3.17 -3.28 -16.91
CA LEU A 291 2.31 -3.30 -18.09
C LEU A 291 2.62 -2.08 -18.96
N MET A 292 3.09 -2.34 -20.17
CA MET A 292 3.37 -1.34 -21.19
C MET A 292 2.24 -1.30 -22.22
N THR A 293 1.63 -0.13 -22.42
CA THR A 293 0.64 0.08 -23.48
C THR A 293 0.70 1.52 -24.01
N GLY A 294 0.47 1.71 -25.31
CA GLY A 294 0.54 3.03 -25.96
C GLY A 294 1.88 3.77 -25.81
N GLY A 295 2.98 3.08 -25.48
CA GLY A 295 4.28 3.69 -25.18
C GLY A 295 4.46 4.21 -23.75
N LYS A 296 3.47 4.02 -22.85
CA LYS A 296 3.60 4.27 -21.41
C LYS A 296 3.76 2.96 -20.64
N SER A 297 4.46 3.02 -19.51
CA SER A 297 4.62 1.92 -18.56
C SER A 297 3.76 2.17 -17.32
N THR A 298 3.23 1.10 -16.73
CA THR A 298 2.52 1.10 -15.44
C THR A 298 3.03 -0.08 -14.62
N THR A 299 3.64 0.17 -13.46
CA THR A 299 4.05 -0.91 -12.56
C THR A 299 2.83 -1.55 -11.93
N ILE A 300 2.67 -2.86 -12.15
CA ILE A 300 1.53 -3.66 -11.68
C ILE A 300 1.90 -4.62 -10.54
N CYS A 301 3.19 -4.88 -10.32
CA CYS A 301 3.68 -5.62 -9.17
C CYS A 301 5.11 -5.21 -8.79
N LYS A 302 5.38 -5.04 -7.49
CA LYS A 302 6.70 -5.04 -6.86
C LYS A 302 6.72 -6.09 -5.75
N SER A 303 7.60 -7.08 -5.87
CA SER A 303 7.67 -8.25 -4.97
C SER A 303 9.14 -8.62 -4.67
N ASN A 304 9.38 -9.68 -3.90
CA ASN A 304 10.74 -10.15 -3.58
C ASN A 304 10.78 -11.68 -3.40
N LEU A 305 11.86 -12.33 -3.85
CA LEU A 305 12.05 -13.78 -3.66
C LEU A 305 12.08 -14.18 -2.17
N ASN A 306 12.46 -13.28 -1.25
CA ASN A 306 12.44 -13.55 0.18
C ASN A 306 11.03 -13.68 0.79
N ALA A 307 9.96 -13.34 0.05
CA ALA A 307 8.56 -13.59 0.44
C ALA A 307 8.13 -15.06 0.24
N MET A 308 8.90 -15.84 -0.52
CA MET A 308 8.58 -17.23 -0.82
C MET A 308 8.62 -18.10 0.44
N TYR A 309 7.60 -18.99 0.57
CA TYR A 309 7.56 -19.95 1.68
C TYR A 309 8.52 -21.10 1.39
N TRP A 310 8.47 -21.71 0.20
CA TRP A 310 9.42 -22.75 -0.21
C TRP A 310 10.57 -22.16 -1.06
N SER A 311 11.79 -22.64 -0.83
CA SER A 311 13.03 -22.25 -1.48
C SER A 311 13.39 -23.20 -2.63
N PHE A 312 14.25 -22.77 -3.56
CA PHE A 312 14.73 -23.63 -4.65
C PHE A 312 15.38 -24.95 -4.18
N ARG A 313 15.98 -24.98 -2.99
CA ARG A 313 16.48 -26.25 -2.40
C ARG A 313 15.34 -27.21 -2.11
N ASP A 314 14.23 -26.74 -1.56
CA ASP A 314 13.05 -27.57 -1.32
C ASP A 314 12.46 -28.12 -2.63
N LEU A 315 12.46 -27.32 -3.72
CA LEU A 315 11.99 -27.76 -5.03
C LEU A 315 12.83 -28.94 -5.56
N VAL A 316 14.16 -28.79 -5.61
CA VAL A 316 15.10 -29.84 -6.06
C VAL A 316 14.98 -31.12 -5.23
N VAL A 317 14.87 -30.97 -3.91
CA VAL A 317 14.71 -32.08 -2.96
C VAL A 317 13.37 -32.77 -3.12
N HIS A 318 12.27 -32.01 -3.24
CA HIS A 318 10.94 -32.58 -3.38
C HIS A 318 10.75 -33.25 -4.75
N GLN A 319 11.21 -32.62 -5.83
CA GLN A 319 11.19 -33.17 -7.18
C GLN A 319 11.82 -34.56 -7.22
N SER A 320 12.99 -34.74 -6.62
CA SER A 320 13.70 -36.03 -6.58
C SER A 320 13.22 -36.99 -5.48
N SER A 321 12.38 -36.56 -4.54
CA SER A 321 12.04 -37.33 -3.32
C SER A 321 11.33 -38.67 -3.55
N ASN A 322 10.65 -38.83 -4.69
CA ASN A 322 10.01 -40.08 -5.11
C ASN A 322 10.90 -40.94 -6.05
N GLY A 323 12.14 -40.52 -6.29
CA GLY A 323 13.07 -41.14 -7.24
C GLY A 323 12.93 -40.63 -8.68
N CYS A 324 12.17 -39.56 -8.95
CA CYS A 324 12.18 -38.89 -10.24
C CYS A 324 13.59 -38.37 -10.57
N CYS A 325 14.07 -38.69 -11.78
CA CYS A 325 15.33 -38.17 -12.30
C CYS A 325 15.13 -36.74 -12.82
N MET A 326 16.09 -35.86 -12.53
CA MET A 326 16.20 -34.54 -13.14
C MET A 326 17.33 -34.56 -14.18
N ASN A 327 17.09 -33.97 -15.34
CA ASN A 327 18.07 -33.80 -16.41
C ASN A 327 18.73 -32.43 -16.34
N THR A 328 19.93 -32.30 -16.92
CA THR A 328 20.52 -30.99 -17.16
C THR A 328 19.68 -30.19 -18.16
N GLY A 329 19.37 -28.94 -17.80
CA GLY A 329 18.50 -28.04 -18.57
C GLY A 329 17.02 -28.10 -18.17
N ASP A 330 16.63 -28.99 -17.25
CA ASP A 330 15.27 -29.00 -16.69
C ASP A 330 15.00 -27.75 -15.87
N ILE A 331 13.72 -27.37 -15.80
CA ILE A 331 13.26 -26.13 -15.19
C ILE A 331 12.37 -26.43 -13.99
N LEU A 332 12.73 -25.86 -12.83
CA LEU A 332 11.88 -25.85 -11.64
C LEU A 332 11.52 -24.38 -11.32
N ALA A 333 10.27 -24.00 -11.61
CA ALA A 333 9.77 -22.64 -11.41
C ALA A 333 9.17 -22.46 -10.01
N THR A 334 9.13 -21.23 -9.51
CA THR A 334 8.63 -20.91 -8.17
C THR A 334 7.12 -21.05 -8.01
N GLY A 335 6.36 -20.99 -9.09
CA GLY A 335 5.02 -20.43 -9.06
C GLY A 335 5.05 -18.92 -8.79
N THR A 336 3.93 -18.26 -9.06
CA THR A 336 3.75 -16.81 -8.90
C THR A 336 4.28 -16.26 -7.57
N ILE A 337 5.17 -15.25 -7.64
CA ILE A 337 5.83 -14.61 -6.49
C ILE A 337 5.02 -13.40 -6.02
N SER A 338 4.02 -13.64 -5.18
CA SER A 338 3.21 -12.58 -4.54
C SER A 338 3.60 -12.30 -3.09
N GLY A 339 3.34 -11.08 -2.65
CA GLY A 339 3.31 -10.66 -1.24
C GLY A 339 1.89 -10.35 -0.74
N SER A 340 1.81 -9.83 0.48
CA SER A 340 0.56 -9.63 1.22
C SER A 340 -0.15 -8.29 0.98
N THR A 341 0.44 -7.37 0.22
CA THR A 341 -0.12 -6.04 -0.11
C THR A 341 -0.50 -5.95 -1.58
N GLY A 342 -1.50 -5.12 -1.92
CA GLY A 342 -2.05 -5.03 -3.29
C GLY A 342 -1.03 -4.70 -4.38
N GLY A 343 -0.01 -3.90 -4.07
CA GLY A 343 1.09 -3.57 -4.99
C GLY A 343 2.12 -4.70 -5.19
N SER A 344 1.97 -5.83 -4.48
CA SER A 344 2.86 -7.00 -4.53
C SER A 344 2.19 -8.28 -5.05
N HIS A 345 1.00 -8.15 -5.64
CA HIS A 345 0.28 -9.26 -6.26
C HIS A 345 0.95 -9.68 -7.58
N GLY A 346 1.48 -10.90 -7.66
CA GLY A 346 2.28 -11.39 -8.79
C GLY A 346 1.51 -11.73 -10.08
N CYS A 347 0.18 -11.55 -10.09
CA CYS A 347 -0.67 -11.74 -11.27
C CYS A 347 -1.94 -10.86 -11.22
N LEU A 348 -2.60 -10.65 -12.36
CA LEU A 348 -3.83 -9.84 -12.44
C LEU A 348 -5.03 -10.53 -11.78
N LEU A 349 -5.08 -11.87 -11.74
CA LEU A 349 -6.09 -12.61 -10.98
C LEU A 349 -6.16 -12.13 -9.52
N GLU A 350 -5.02 -11.93 -8.88
CA GLU A 350 -4.91 -11.40 -7.51
C GLU A 350 -5.19 -9.90 -7.46
N LEU A 351 -4.55 -9.09 -8.32
CA LEU A 351 -4.70 -7.63 -8.35
C LEU A 351 -6.17 -7.19 -8.54
N THR A 352 -6.93 -7.92 -9.36
CA THR A 352 -8.34 -7.64 -9.70
C THR A 352 -9.35 -8.46 -8.91
N LYS A 353 -8.90 -9.28 -7.96
CA LYS A 353 -9.74 -10.18 -7.15
C LYS A 353 -10.65 -11.09 -8.00
N GLY A 354 -10.11 -11.64 -9.09
CA GLY A 354 -10.86 -12.44 -10.06
C GLY A 354 -11.72 -11.59 -11.00
N GLY A 355 -11.14 -10.53 -11.55
CA GLY A 355 -11.79 -9.63 -12.50
C GLY A 355 -12.97 -8.82 -11.95
N GLN A 356 -13.04 -8.61 -10.63
CA GLN A 356 -14.10 -7.84 -9.98
C GLN A 356 -13.73 -6.36 -9.85
N ASP A 357 -12.46 -6.10 -9.56
CA ASP A 357 -11.89 -4.76 -9.48
C ASP A 357 -11.09 -4.45 -10.77
N SER A 358 -10.90 -3.17 -11.06
CA SER A 358 -10.05 -2.71 -12.15
C SER A 358 -8.98 -1.76 -11.63
N PHE A 359 -7.81 -1.74 -12.27
CA PHE A 359 -6.72 -0.80 -11.95
C PHE A 359 -6.54 0.25 -13.05
N GLU A 360 -6.02 1.42 -12.69
CA GLU A 360 -5.73 2.49 -13.65
C GLU A 360 -4.30 2.37 -14.20
N LEU A 361 -4.15 2.71 -15.47
CA LEU A 361 -2.88 2.81 -16.18
C LEU A 361 -2.33 4.23 -16.18
N GLY A 362 -1.02 4.37 -16.43
CA GLY A 362 -0.36 5.68 -16.60
C GLY A 362 -0.85 6.54 -17.78
N ASP A 363 -1.78 6.05 -18.61
CA ASP A 363 -2.52 6.84 -19.60
C ASP A 363 -3.96 7.23 -19.18
N GLY A 364 -4.39 6.84 -17.98
CA GLY A 364 -5.73 7.10 -17.44
C GLY A 364 -6.80 6.09 -17.88
N LYS A 365 -6.45 5.04 -18.63
CA LYS A 365 -7.38 3.95 -18.92
C LYS A 365 -7.45 2.95 -17.76
N SER A 366 -8.56 2.23 -17.70
CA SER A 366 -8.77 1.11 -16.78
C SER A 366 -8.35 -0.22 -17.44
N ARG A 367 -7.89 -1.17 -16.62
CA ARG A 367 -7.56 -2.55 -16.99
C ARG A 367 -8.11 -3.54 -15.97
N VAL A 368 -8.37 -4.76 -16.46
CA VAL A 368 -8.73 -5.91 -15.63
C VAL A 368 -7.80 -7.07 -15.95
N TYR A 369 -7.84 -7.53 -17.21
CA TYR A 369 -6.90 -8.52 -17.76
C TYR A 369 -6.11 -7.91 -18.92
N ILE A 370 -5.13 -8.64 -19.44
CA ILE A 370 -4.25 -8.19 -20.52
C ILE A 370 -5.06 -8.04 -21.83
N GLU A 371 -4.98 -6.88 -22.48
CA GLU A 371 -5.60 -6.60 -23.77
C GLU A 371 -4.62 -6.87 -24.94
N ASP A 372 -5.16 -6.99 -26.16
CA ASP A 372 -4.34 -7.22 -27.35
C ASP A 372 -3.48 -5.99 -27.66
N GLY A 373 -2.18 -6.20 -27.89
CA GLY A 373 -1.19 -5.14 -28.09
C GLY A 373 -0.51 -4.64 -26.82
N ASP A 374 -1.01 -4.99 -25.62
CA ASP A 374 -0.31 -4.74 -24.35
C ASP A 374 0.97 -5.59 -24.27
N GLN A 375 1.91 -5.14 -23.44
CA GLN A 375 3.20 -5.80 -23.23
C GLN A 375 3.48 -5.94 -21.73
N ILE A 376 3.95 -7.11 -21.31
CA ILE A 376 4.42 -7.34 -19.95
C ILE A 376 5.94 -7.29 -19.96
N GLN A 377 6.51 -6.47 -19.07
CA GLN A 377 7.93 -6.44 -18.78
C GLN A 377 8.20 -6.96 -17.36
N ILE A 378 8.99 -8.03 -17.24
CA ILE A 378 9.50 -8.49 -15.94
C ILE A 378 10.99 -8.17 -15.82
N SER A 379 11.36 -7.63 -14.66
CA SER A 379 12.75 -7.37 -14.25
C SER A 379 12.95 -7.77 -12.79
N ALA A 380 14.20 -8.02 -12.37
CA ALA A 380 14.53 -8.34 -10.99
C ALA A 380 15.90 -7.80 -10.59
N LEU A 381 16.14 -7.59 -9.30
CA LEU A 381 17.32 -6.89 -8.78
C LEU A 381 17.81 -7.52 -7.47
N ALA A 382 19.00 -8.13 -7.49
CA ALA A 382 19.67 -8.67 -6.32
C ALA A 382 20.45 -7.57 -5.57
N SER A 383 20.27 -7.46 -4.24
CA SER A 383 21.09 -6.59 -3.37
C SER A 383 21.51 -7.27 -2.08
N ASP A 384 22.56 -6.73 -1.45
CA ASP A 384 23.21 -7.22 -0.23
C ASP A 384 22.44 -6.93 1.08
N GLY A 385 21.18 -6.50 0.98
CA GLY A 385 20.34 -6.21 2.14
C GLY A 385 20.48 -4.80 2.69
N VAL A 386 21.33 -3.95 2.09
CA VAL A 386 21.02 -2.51 2.08
C VAL A 386 19.69 -2.38 1.35
N THR A 387 18.73 -1.70 2.01
CA THR A 387 17.40 -1.43 1.47
C THR A 387 17.54 -0.99 0.03
N ILE A 388 16.97 -1.76 -0.89
CA ILE A 388 16.87 -1.32 -2.27
C ILE A 388 16.05 -0.04 -2.20
N GLU A 389 16.64 1.09 -2.59
CA GLU A 389 15.89 2.24 -3.10
C GLU A 389 15.17 1.73 -4.35
N TYR A 390 14.06 1.02 -4.13
CA TYR A 390 13.17 0.62 -5.18
C TYR A 390 12.74 1.89 -5.88
N LEU A 391 12.56 1.78 -7.20
CA LEU A 391 12.05 2.78 -8.13
C LEU A 391 10.81 3.52 -7.58
N VAL A 392 11.07 4.48 -6.71
CA VAL A 392 10.16 5.38 -6.03
C VAL A 392 10.91 6.70 -6.04
N ASP A 393 10.30 7.69 -6.66
CA ASP A 393 10.93 8.99 -6.84
C ASP A 393 11.38 9.55 -5.48
N PRO A 394 12.64 10.00 -5.31
CA PRO A 394 13.04 10.73 -4.11
C PRO A 394 12.13 11.93 -3.82
N GLU A 395 11.53 12.53 -4.86
CA GLU A 395 10.48 13.55 -4.71
C GLU A 395 9.25 12.98 -4.01
N HIS A 396 8.72 11.83 -4.46
CA HIS A 396 7.59 11.13 -3.86
C HIS A 396 7.82 10.75 -2.38
N LEU A 397 8.98 10.16 -2.03
CA LEU A 397 9.30 9.84 -0.63
C LEU A 397 9.46 11.10 0.25
N SER A 398 9.75 12.26 -0.36
CA SER A 398 9.83 13.55 0.34
C SER A 398 8.46 14.23 0.53
N GLU A 399 7.44 13.83 -0.23
CA GLU A 399 6.10 14.40 -0.13
C GLU A 399 5.50 14.19 1.27
N SER A 400 4.80 15.22 1.77
CA SER A 400 4.15 15.11 3.08
C SER A 400 2.91 15.98 3.22
N ARG A 401 1.81 15.32 3.58
CA ARG A 401 0.52 15.93 3.98
C ARG A 401 0.46 16.27 5.46
N VAL A 402 1.57 16.12 6.21
CA VAL A 402 1.66 16.54 7.63
C VAL A 402 1.23 18.00 7.83
N PRO A 403 1.62 18.98 6.99
CA PRO A 403 1.13 20.36 7.11
C PRO A 403 -0.40 20.46 6.95
N GLU A 404 -1.00 19.69 6.04
CA GLU A 404 -2.46 19.67 5.84
C GLU A 404 -3.18 19.14 7.08
N ILE A 405 -2.71 18.04 7.67
CA ILE A 405 -3.27 17.46 8.90
C ILE A 405 -3.19 18.48 10.05
N LEU A 406 -2.03 19.14 10.22
CA LEU A 406 -1.82 20.10 11.30
C LEU A 406 -2.69 21.35 11.12
N VAL A 407 -2.73 21.94 9.92
CA VAL A 407 -3.57 23.13 9.64
C VAL A 407 -5.05 22.78 9.76
N GLY A 408 -5.49 21.68 9.15
CA GLY A 408 -6.88 21.24 9.16
C GLY A 408 -7.37 20.71 10.51
N SER A 409 -6.47 20.35 11.43
CA SER A 409 -6.81 20.05 12.83
C SER A 409 -6.80 21.30 13.70
N LEU A 410 -5.71 22.08 13.70
CA LEU A 410 -5.47 23.16 14.67
C LEU A 410 -6.30 24.42 14.37
N VAL A 411 -6.51 24.79 13.11
CA VAL A 411 -7.24 26.02 12.76
C VAL A 411 -8.73 25.91 13.12
N PRO A 412 -9.47 24.85 12.71
CA PRO A 412 -10.87 24.68 13.12
C PRO A 412 -11.01 24.53 14.64
N PHE A 413 -10.12 23.78 15.30
CA PHE A 413 -10.15 23.61 16.75
C PHE A 413 -9.92 24.92 17.51
N THR A 414 -9.05 25.80 17.03
CA THR A 414 -8.84 27.13 17.62
C THR A 414 -10.10 27.97 17.52
N ILE A 415 -10.76 27.99 16.36
CA ILE A 415 -12.03 28.71 16.15
C ILE A 415 -13.14 28.14 17.06
N ALA A 416 -13.23 26.81 17.15
CA ALA A 416 -14.17 26.12 18.03
C ALA A 416 -13.92 26.45 19.51
N SER A 417 -12.67 26.44 19.95
CA SER A 417 -12.28 26.77 21.33
C SER A 417 -12.63 28.21 21.69
N VAL A 418 -12.40 29.18 20.78
CA VAL A 418 -12.84 30.57 20.98
C VAL A 418 -14.36 30.67 21.12
N ALA A 419 -15.13 29.95 20.30
CA ALA A 419 -16.59 29.93 20.40
C ALA A 419 -17.10 29.30 21.72
N VAL A 420 -16.46 28.21 22.18
CA VAL A 420 -16.77 27.53 23.45
C VAL A 420 -16.43 28.42 24.65
N VAL A 421 -15.26 29.07 24.67
CA VAL A 421 -14.86 30.01 25.73
C VAL A 421 -15.79 31.23 25.78
N ALA A 422 -16.13 31.81 24.62
CA ALA A 422 -17.10 32.91 24.53
C ALA A 422 -18.49 32.50 25.03
N ARG A 423 -18.91 31.25 24.78
CA ARG A 423 -20.15 30.67 25.30
C ARG A 423 -20.09 30.57 26.82
N PHE A 424 -19.04 29.99 27.41
CA PHE A 424 -18.90 29.86 28.85
C PHE A 424 -18.83 31.22 29.54
N PHE A 425 -18.08 32.18 29.01
CA PHE A 425 -18.06 33.56 29.52
C PHE A 425 -19.47 34.17 29.55
N THR A 426 -20.24 33.99 28.48
CA THR A 426 -21.63 34.47 28.39
C THR A 426 -22.57 33.76 29.36
N ARG A 427 -22.38 32.45 29.60
CA ARG A 427 -23.20 31.64 30.52
C ARG A 427 -22.90 31.92 31.99
N VAL A 428 -21.63 32.05 32.34
CA VAL A 428 -21.16 32.26 33.72
C VAL A 428 -21.31 33.70 34.15
N PHE A 429 -20.80 34.66 33.38
CA PHE A 429 -20.70 36.06 33.83
C PHE A 429 -21.88 36.93 33.38
N LEU A 430 -22.25 36.86 32.09
CA LEU A 430 -23.27 37.76 31.52
C LEU A 430 -24.71 37.33 31.85
N THR A 431 -25.02 36.04 31.69
CA THR A 431 -26.39 35.51 31.86
C THR A 431 -26.60 34.75 33.16
N ARG A 432 -25.52 34.36 33.86
CA ARG A 432 -25.52 33.62 35.15
C ARG A 432 -26.48 32.43 35.17
N ASN A 433 -26.52 31.68 34.07
CA ASN A 433 -27.54 30.67 33.81
C ASN A 433 -26.89 29.47 33.12
N TRP A 434 -26.14 28.67 33.89
CA TRP A 434 -25.58 27.41 33.42
C TRP A 434 -26.69 26.37 33.25
N GLY A 435 -26.64 25.59 32.17
CA GLY A 435 -27.57 24.49 31.92
C GLY A 435 -26.87 23.19 31.55
N THR A 436 -27.65 22.12 31.44
CA THR A 436 -27.14 20.80 31.03
C THR A 436 -26.53 20.80 29.64
N ASP A 437 -27.00 21.68 28.75
CA ASP A 437 -26.38 21.95 27.44
C ASP A 437 -24.94 22.45 27.56
N ASP A 438 -24.65 23.28 28.56
CA ASP A 438 -23.31 23.85 28.77
C ASP A 438 -22.33 22.79 29.30
N SER A 439 -22.79 21.87 30.17
CA SER A 439 -21.99 20.73 30.64
C SER A 439 -21.65 19.72 29.54
N TRP A 440 -22.58 19.43 28.62
CA TRP A 440 -22.29 18.53 27.49
C TRP A 440 -21.32 19.17 26.47
N ILE A 441 -21.38 20.49 26.25
CA ILE A 441 -20.35 21.20 25.45
C ILE A 441 -18.98 21.11 26.10
N ALA A 442 -18.89 21.26 27.43
CA ALA A 442 -17.60 21.11 28.13
C ALA A 442 -17.00 19.71 27.94
N LEU A 443 -17.83 18.66 28.02
CA LEU A 443 -17.39 17.28 27.79
C LEU A 443 -16.96 17.05 26.33
N ALA A 444 -17.74 17.54 25.37
CA ALA A 444 -17.41 17.44 23.95
C ALA A 444 -16.09 18.15 23.60
N TRP A 445 -15.85 19.34 24.17
CA TRP A 445 -14.62 20.10 23.97
C TRP A 445 -13.39 19.41 24.59
N ILE A 446 -13.54 18.74 25.73
CA ILE A 446 -12.46 17.91 26.32
C ILE A 446 -12.10 16.74 25.38
N PHE A 447 -13.08 16.00 24.87
CA PHE A 447 -12.82 14.89 23.95
C PHE A 447 -12.25 15.37 22.60
N GLU A 448 -12.70 16.51 22.08
CA GLU A 448 -12.11 17.11 20.88
C GLU A 448 -10.64 17.49 21.13
N THR A 449 -10.32 18.08 22.29
CA THR A 449 -8.93 18.40 22.66
C THR A 449 -8.05 17.15 22.66
N ILE A 450 -8.57 16.01 23.15
CA ILE A 450 -7.89 14.71 23.11
C ILE A 450 -7.71 14.23 21.65
N LEU A 451 -8.76 14.32 20.82
CA LEU A 451 -8.70 13.93 19.40
C LEU A 451 -7.64 14.72 18.64
N ILE A 452 -7.63 16.05 18.77
CA ILE A 452 -6.65 16.93 18.12
C ILE A 452 -5.23 16.63 18.61
N SER A 453 -5.05 16.33 19.90
CA SER A 453 -3.76 15.93 20.46
C SER A 453 -3.25 14.60 19.86
N LEU A 454 -4.14 13.61 19.70
CA LEU A 454 -3.83 12.33 19.05
C LEU A 454 -3.52 12.51 17.56
N ASN A 455 -4.28 13.36 16.84
CA ASN A 455 -4.02 13.70 15.43
C ASN A 455 -2.64 14.34 15.24
N CYS A 456 -2.25 15.27 16.12
CA CYS A 456 -0.90 15.86 16.10
C CYS A 456 0.20 14.84 16.43
N LEU A 457 -0.09 13.83 17.28
CA LEU A 457 0.88 12.79 17.61
C LEU A 457 1.02 11.74 16.48
N LEU A 458 -0.06 11.47 15.73
CA LEU A 458 -0.04 10.60 14.54
C LEU A 458 0.93 11.09 13.46
N THR A 459 1.00 12.41 13.21
CA THR A 459 1.94 12.96 12.21
C THR A 459 3.41 12.72 12.57
N ARG A 460 3.73 12.61 13.88
CA ARG A 460 5.09 12.28 14.35
C ARG A 460 5.50 10.83 14.03
N TYR A 461 4.53 9.93 13.88
CA TYR A 461 4.75 8.52 13.56
C TYR A 461 4.39 8.18 12.10
N GLY A 462 4.41 9.18 11.22
CA GLY A 462 4.40 8.98 9.77
C GLY A 462 3.03 9.09 9.08
N THR A 463 1.93 9.31 9.80
CA THR A 463 0.63 9.58 9.15
C THR A 463 0.70 10.89 8.34
N GLY A 464 0.33 10.84 7.05
CA GLY A 464 0.55 11.94 6.11
C GLY A 464 1.95 11.93 5.46
N ARG A 465 2.62 10.79 5.47
CA ARG A 465 3.72 10.42 4.55
C ARG A 465 3.31 9.13 3.86
N HIS A 466 3.96 8.82 2.73
CA HIS A 466 3.75 7.57 2.03
C HIS A 466 4.12 6.36 2.90
N GLN A 467 3.39 5.26 2.75
CA GLN A 467 3.62 4.05 3.55
C GLN A 467 5.02 3.46 3.32
N ASP A 468 5.60 3.68 2.14
CA ASP A 468 6.98 3.29 1.80
C ASP A 468 8.05 4.17 2.48
N ALA A 469 7.67 5.36 2.98
CA ALA A 469 8.57 6.32 3.64
C ALA A 469 8.59 6.19 5.18
N ILE A 470 7.93 5.18 5.75
CA ILE A 470 7.78 5.00 7.20
C ILE A 470 8.30 3.62 7.64
N THR A 471 8.90 3.53 8.83
CA THR A 471 9.37 2.24 9.35
C THR A 471 8.23 1.43 9.96
N GLU A 472 8.39 0.10 10.02
CA GLU A 472 7.40 -0.79 10.65
C GLU A 472 7.08 -0.38 12.11
N GLU A 473 8.10 0.05 12.87
CA GLU A 473 7.94 0.56 14.23
C GLU A 473 7.11 1.87 14.29
N GLN A 474 7.28 2.75 13.30
CA GLN A 474 6.47 3.97 13.16
C GLN A 474 5.03 3.62 12.80
N TYR A 475 4.84 2.73 11.82
CA TYR A 475 3.53 2.27 11.39
C TYR A 475 2.75 1.58 12.52
N GLN A 476 3.39 0.72 13.31
CA GLN A 476 2.78 0.09 14.47
C GLN A 476 2.31 1.11 15.52
N LYS A 477 3.10 2.17 15.78
CA LYS A 477 2.69 3.28 16.66
C LYS A 477 1.56 4.10 16.06
N ALA A 478 1.52 4.29 14.74
CA ALA A 478 0.41 4.93 14.05
C ALA A 478 -0.88 4.10 14.17
N LEU A 479 -0.83 2.78 14.01
CA LEU A 479 -1.97 1.88 14.24
C LEU A 479 -2.48 1.94 15.69
N PHE A 480 -1.57 1.97 16.66
CA PHE A 480 -1.91 2.11 18.09
C PHE A 480 -2.61 3.44 18.38
N LEU A 481 -2.10 4.57 17.91
CA LEU A 481 -2.76 5.86 18.07
C LEU A 481 -4.07 5.96 17.29
N GLY A 482 -4.10 5.38 16.09
CA GLY A 482 -5.29 5.26 15.24
C GLY A 482 -6.40 4.41 15.87
N PHE A 483 -6.09 3.48 16.77
CA PHE A 483 -7.08 2.81 17.61
C PHE A 483 -7.75 3.78 18.58
N PHE A 484 -7.00 4.64 19.26
CA PHE A 484 -7.57 5.62 20.19
C PHE A 484 -8.37 6.74 19.49
N THR A 485 -7.93 7.24 18.33
CA THR A 485 -8.73 8.23 17.57
C THR A 485 -10.09 7.67 17.17
N ARG A 486 -10.15 6.39 16.73
CA ARG A 486 -11.40 5.66 16.43
C ARG A 486 -12.33 5.49 17.64
N LEU A 487 -11.82 5.53 18.87
CA LEU A 487 -12.63 5.52 20.09
C LEU A 487 -13.11 6.91 20.51
N VAL A 488 -12.24 7.93 20.41
CA VAL A 488 -12.55 9.29 20.85
C VAL A 488 -13.51 9.99 19.89
N TYR A 489 -13.35 9.80 18.58
CA TYR A 489 -14.13 10.49 17.56
C TYR A 489 -15.66 10.30 17.67
N PRO A 490 -16.21 9.08 17.83
CA PRO A 490 -17.65 8.89 18.06
C PRO A 490 -18.17 9.57 19.34
N ILE A 491 -17.33 9.70 20.37
CA ILE A 491 -17.68 10.36 21.63
C ILE A 491 -17.84 11.87 21.41
N VAL A 492 -16.95 12.52 20.65
CA VAL A 492 -17.07 13.94 20.29
C VAL A 492 -18.40 14.21 19.58
N LEU A 493 -18.72 13.42 18.55
CA LEU A 493 -19.96 13.58 17.79
C LEU A 493 -21.20 13.37 18.67
N GLY A 494 -21.23 12.28 19.44
CA GLY A 494 -22.36 11.93 20.30
C GLY A 494 -22.61 12.98 21.37
N THR A 495 -21.56 13.41 22.09
CA THR A 495 -21.67 14.44 23.13
C THR A 495 -22.08 15.81 22.58
N THR A 496 -21.57 16.20 21.40
CA THR A 496 -21.98 17.43 20.70
C THR A 496 -23.47 17.40 20.31
N LYS A 497 -23.95 16.28 19.75
CA LYS A 497 -25.37 16.09 19.39
C LYS A 497 -26.28 16.10 20.63
N ILE A 498 -25.85 15.45 21.71
CA ILE A 498 -26.55 15.46 23.01
C ILE A 498 -26.61 16.89 23.59
N ALA A 499 -25.55 17.69 23.45
CA ALA A 499 -25.54 19.10 23.85
C ALA A 499 -26.55 19.96 23.07
N ILE A 500 -26.62 19.78 21.74
CA ILE A 500 -27.62 20.43 20.88
C ILE A 500 -29.04 20.04 21.33
N CYS A 501 -29.29 18.75 21.58
CA CYS A 501 -30.58 18.27 22.08
C CYS A 501 -30.96 18.87 23.44
N ALA A 502 -30.02 18.96 24.38
CA ALA A 502 -30.22 19.61 25.67
C ALA A 502 -30.58 21.10 25.52
N LEU A 503 -29.96 21.81 24.57
CA LEU A 503 -30.30 23.19 24.24
C LEU A 503 -31.72 23.31 23.66
N LEU A 504 -32.12 22.40 22.76
CA LEU A 504 -33.48 22.38 22.21
C LEU A 504 -34.53 22.10 23.29
N LEU A 505 -34.28 21.17 24.21
CA LEU A 505 -35.15 20.93 25.38
C LEU A 505 -35.28 22.16 26.29
N ARG A 506 -34.22 22.97 26.39
CA ARG A 506 -34.18 24.22 27.18
C ARG A 506 -34.97 25.36 26.52
N ILE A 507 -34.94 25.45 25.19
CA ILE A 507 -35.70 26.43 24.41
C ILE A 507 -37.19 26.07 24.33
N PHE A 508 -37.53 24.83 23.92
CA PHE A 508 -38.90 24.43 23.60
C PHE A 508 -39.67 23.83 24.78
N ARG A 509 -39.66 24.53 25.93
CA ARG A 509 -40.29 24.07 27.19
C ARG A 509 -41.78 23.70 27.07
N SER A 510 -42.52 24.35 26.17
CA SER A 510 -43.98 24.21 26.02
C SER A 510 -44.45 22.97 25.25
N HIS A 511 -43.66 22.48 24.27
CA HIS A 511 -44.16 21.50 23.29
C HIS A 511 -43.92 20.04 23.70
N LYS A 512 -44.84 19.47 24.50
CA LYS A 512 -44.72 18.11 25.10
C LYS A 512 -44.31 17.02 24.09
N ARG A 513 -44.97 16.92 22.93
CA ARG A 513 -44.64 15.91 21.88
C ARG A 513 -43.21 16.07 21.36
N GLY A 514 -42.76 17.32 21.14
CA GLY A 514 -41.40 17.62 20.69
C GLY A 514 -40.33 17.20 21.70
N ARG A 515 -40.61 17.35 23.01
CA ARG A 515 -39.67 16.94 24.06
C ARG A 515 -39.47 15.42 24.10
N TYR A 516 -40.53 14.63 23.97
CA TYR A 516 -40.40 13.16 23.89
C TYR A 516 -39.62 12.72 22.65
N ALA A 517 -39.82 13.38 21.51
CA ALA A 517 -39.03 13.13 20.30
C ALA A 517 -37.53 13.43 20.52
N ILE A 518 -37.18 14.55 21.16
CA ILE A 518 -35.78 14.87 21.50
C ILE A 518 -35.20 13.85 22.48
N TYR A 519 -35.93 13.45 23.53
CA TYR A 519 -35.43 12.42 24.47
C TYR A 519 -35.20 11.06 23.78
N GLY A 520 -36.10 10.64 22.89
CA GLY A 520 -35.92 9.43 22.07
C GLY A 520 -34.70 9.52 21.15
N PHE A 521 -34.48 10.69 20.53
CA PHE A 521 -33.30 10.94 19.70
C PHE A 521 -32.00 10.97 20.51
N MET A 522 -31.99 11.57 21.72
CA MET A 522 -30.83 11.50 22.64
C MET A 522 -30.51 10.06 23.04
N ALA A 523 -31.53 9.23 23.29
CA ALA A 523 -31.34 7.82 23.60
C ALA A 523 -30.77 7.04 22.40
N PHE A 524 -31.23 7.32 21.18
CA PHE A 524 -30.69 6.75 19.95
C PHE A 524 -29.23 7.15 19.71
N VAL A 525 -28.89 8.44 19.86
CA VAL A 525 -27.51 8.93 19.73
C VAL A 525 -26.61 8.24 20.76
N GLY A 526 -27.02 8.19 22.03
CA GLY A 526 -26.27 7.50 23.07
C GLY A 526 -26.07 6.00 22.80
N SER A 527 -27.11 5.31 22.31
CA SER A 527 -27.04 3.86 22.07
C SER A 527 -26.15 3.51 20.88
N TYR A 528 -26.23 4.21 19.74
CA TYR A 528 -25.34 3.91 18.61
C TYR A 528 -23.89 4.29 18.92
N THR A 529 -23.64 5.44 19.57
CA THR A 529 -22.28 5.84 19.98
C THR A 529 -21.67 4.79 20.90
N THR A 530 -22.43 4.27 21.86
CA THR A 530 -21.98 3.19 22.74
C THR A 530 -21.68 1.92 21.94
N ALA A 531 -22.60 1.47 21.08
CA ALA A 531 -22.40 0.26 20.27
C ALA A 531 -21.16 0.32 19.38
N VAL A 532 -20.90 1.47 18.75
CA VAL A 532 -19.70 1.72 17.94
C VAL A 532 -18.42 1.62 18.78
N ILE A 533 -18.40 2.20 19.99
CA ILE A 533 -17.24 2.13 20.90
C ILE A 533 -16.95 0.69 21.30
N PHE A 534 -17.98 -0.09 21.67
CA PHE A 534 -17.80 -1.51 22.01
C PHE A 534 -17.32 -2.33 20.80
N ALA A 535 -17.85 -2.07 19.60
CA ALA A 535 -17.39 -2.73 18.37
C ALA A 535 -15.91 -2.39 18.05
N SER A 536 -15.49 -1.14 18.27
CA SER A 536 -14.08 -0.72 18.13
C SER A 536 -13.16 -1.39 19.16
N ILE A 537 -13.56 -1.44 20.44
CA ILE A 537 -12.74 -2.06 21.51
C ILE A 537 -12.56 -3.56 21.27
N PHE A 538 -13.65 -4.26 20.95
CA PHE A 538 -13.65 -5.71 20.79
C PHE A 538 -13.48 -6.16 19.33
N GLN A 539 -12.82 -5.33 18.50
CA GLN A 539 -12.59 -5.66 17.09
C GLN A 539 -11.67 -6.90 16.90
N CYS A 540 -10.77 -7.16 17.84
CA CYS A 540 -9.82 -8.29 17.77
C CYS A 540 -9.89 -9.15 19.03
N ARG A 541 -9.49 -10.43 18.90
CA ARG A 541 -9.36 -11.38 20.02
C ARG A 541 -7.98 -12.04 19.98
N PRO A 542 -7.03 -11.65 20.86
CA PRO A 542 -7.13 -10.63 21.91
C PRO A 542 -7.13 -9.18 21.36
N VAL A 543 -7.56 -8.23 22.20
CA VAL A 543 -7.66 -6.80 21.80
C VAL A 543 -6.32 -6.18 21.44
N SER A 544 -5.21 -6.69 22.02
CA SER A 544 -3.84 -6.23 21.74
C SER A 544 -3.39 -6.38 20.28
N GLU A 545 -4.07 -7.23 19.52
CA GLU A 545 -3.81 -7.46 18.09
C GLU A 545 -4.33 -6.33 17.20
N ALA A 546 -5.20 -5.45 17.73
CA ALA A 546 -5.79 -4.34 16.99
C ALA A 546 -4.79 -3.27 16.49
N TRP A 547 -3.51 -3.40 16.86
CA TRP A 547 -2.40 -2.52 16.50
C TRP A 547 -1.07 -3.27 16.28
N GLN A 548 -1.12 -4.57 15.95
CA GLN A 548 0.05 -5.34 15.52
C GLN A 548 0.11 -5.39 13.99
N VAL A 549 1.31 -5.29 13.41
CA VAL A 549 1.49 -5.30 11.94
C VAL A 549 1.30 -6.72 11.38
N ALA A 550 1.89 -7.73 12.04
CA ALA A 550 1.78 -9.13 11.67
C ALA A 550 0.91 -9.92 12.67
N SER A 551 -0.41 -9.73 12.62
CA SER A 551 -1.34 -10.47 13.48
C SER A 551 -1.83 -11.78 12.85
N SER A 552 -1.82 -12.85 13.64
CA SER A 552 -2.42 -14.16 13.30
C SER A 552 -3.85 -14.33 13.84
N ALA A 553 -4.42 -13.28 14.46
CA ALA A 553 -5.69 -13.35 15.17
C ALA A 553 -6.91 -13.03 14.30
N GLN A 554 -8.09 -13.50 14.73
CA GLN A 554 -9.37 -13.13 14.14
C GLN A 554 -9.75 -11.70 14.56
N CYS A 555 -9.42 -10.74 13.70
CA CYS A 555 -9.92 -9.36 13.77
C CYS A 555 -11.12 -9.17 12.84
N SER A 556 -12.12 -8.41 13.29
CA SER A 556 -13.18 -7.90 12.42
C SER A 556 -12.69 -6.72 11.59
N ASN A 557 -13.29 -6.52 10.42
CA ASN A 557 -12.92 -5.41 9.54
C ASN A 557 -13.35 -4.07 10.17
N TYR A 558 -12.38 -3.31 10.68
CA TYR A 558 -12.62 -2.03 11.37
C TYR A 558 -13.22 -0.95 10.47
N LEU A 559 -13.13 -1.08 9.14
CA LEU A 559 -13.76 -0.18 8.19
C LEU A 559 -15.28 -0.19 8.40
N ILE A 560 -15.90 -1.34 8.68
CA ILE A 560 -17.34 -1.46 8.96
C ILE A 560 -17.76 -0.46 10.04
N THR A 561 -16.94 -0.33 11.10
CA THR A 561 -17.16 0.63 12.17
C THR A 561 -17.07 2.09 11.71
N LEU A 562 -16.13 2.43 10.80
CA LEU A 562 -16.02 3.76 10.20
C LEU A 562 -17.23 4.11 9.31
N TRP A 563 -17.67 3.16 8.48
CA TRP A 563 -18.86 3.30 7.63
C TRP A 563 -20.13 3.49 8.45
N VAL A 564 -20.38 2.63 9.44
CA VAL A 564 -21.53 2.75 10.36
C VAL A 564 -21.51 4.08 11.11
N THR A 565 -20.34 4.50 11.60
CA THR A 565 -20.19 5.80 12.29
C THR A 565 -20.53 6.97 11.36
N GLY A 566 -20.04 6.97 10.12
CA GLY A 566 -20.31 8.03 9.14
C GLY A 566 -21.79 8.11 8.75
N ILE A 567 -22.39 6.98 8.38
CA ILE A 567 -23.80 6.91 7.96
C ILE A 567 -24.73 7.34 9.11
N CYS A 568 -24.54 6.78 10.32
CA CYS A 568 -25.33 7.16 11.49
C CYS A 568 -25.14 8.65 11.85
N ASN A 569 -23.93 9.20 11.71
CA ASN A 569 -23.69 10.61 12.00
C ASN A 569 -24.45 11.55 11.05
N ILE A 570 -24.33 11.32 9.73
CA ILE A 570 -25.02 12.12 8.70
C ILE A 570 -26.54 12.06 8.90
N LEU A 571 -27.09 10.86 9.14
CA LEU A 571 -28.53 10.69 9.40
C LEU A 571 -28.97 11.46 10.65
N CYS A 572 -28.16 11.46 11.72
CA CYS A 572 -28.45 12.23 12.92
C CYS A 572 -28.49 13.74 12.67
N ASP A 573 -27.53 14.28 11.91
CA ASP A 573 -27.48 15.72 11.60
C ASP A 573 -28.62 16.15 10.68
N VAL A 574 -29.02 15.33 9.71
CA VAL A 574 -30.23 15.56 8.89
C VAL A 574 -31.50 15.57 9.73
N VAL A 575 -31.66 14.62 10.67
CA VAL A 575 -32.82 14.58 11.59
C VAL A 575 -32.86 15.81 12.50
N LEU A 576 -31.71 16.25 13.03
CA LEU A 576 -31.62 17.49 13.81
C LEU A 576 -32.01 18.71 12.98
N LEU A 577 -31.51 18.82 11.74
CA LEU A 577 -31.83 19.94 10.85
C LEU A 577 -33.34 19.98 10.54
N PHE A 578 -33.94 18.84 10.22
CA PHE A 578 -35.38 18.72 9.96
C PHE A 578 -36.24 19.04 11.19
N PHE A 579 -35.74 18.78 12.40
CA PHE A 579 -36.42 19.20 13.63
C PHE A 579 -36.31 20.71 13.88
N ILE A 580 -35.13 21.30 13.64
CA ILE A 580 -34.80 22.69 13.96
C ILE A 580 -35.46 23.69 12.97
N VAL A 581 -35.39 23.43 11.66
CA VAL A 581 -35.80 24.39 10.63
C VAL A 581 -37.29 24.79 10.70
N PRO A 582 -38.28 23.87 10.79
CA PRO A 582 -39.69 24.25 10.81
C PRO A 582 -40.07 25.06 12.06
N GLN A 583 -39.38 24.83 13.18
CA GLN A 583 -39.59 25.54 14.44
C GLN A 583 -39.07 26.99 14.36
N ILE A 584 -37.97 27.21 13.64
CA ILE A 584 -37.44 28.55 13.35
C ILE A 584 -38.32 29.31 12.34
N LEU A 585 -38.82 28.63 11.30
CA LEU A 585 -39.66 29.27 10.30
C LEU A 585 -41.03 29.68 10.84
N SER A 586 -41.62 28.91 11.76
CA SER A 586 -42.90 29.22 12.42
C SER A 586 -42.82 30.31 13.50
N LEU A 587 -41.63 30.69 13.96
CA LEU A 587 -41.44 31.80 14.91
C LEU A 587 -41.75 33.17 14.27
N LYS A 588 -42.65 33.91 14.93
CA LYS A 588 -43.03 35.30 14.62
C LYS A 588 -42.06 36.27 15.30
N ILE A 589 -40.87 36.42 14.73
CA ILE A 589 -39.81 37.31 15.21
C ILE A 589 -39.42 38.33 14.13
N ASP A 590 -38.78 39.43 14.55
CA ASP A 590 -38.24 40.45 13.67
C ASP A 590 -37.31 39.87 12.57
N ARG A 591 -37.30 40.50 11.39
CA ARG A 591 -36.56 40.02 10.21
C ARG A 591 -35.05 39.91 10.46
N GLY A 592 -34.44 40.85 11.18
CA GLY A 592 -33.02 40.79 11.52
C GLY A 592 -32.70 39.65 12.50
N GLN A 593 -33.58 39.41 13.47
CA GLN A 593 -33.44 38.28 14.39
C GLN A 593 -33.68 36.93 13.69
N LYS A 594 -34.58 36.88 12.71
CA LYS A 594 -34.82 35.68 11.88
C LYS A 594 -33.64 35.36 10.97
N ALA A 595 -33.02 36.37 10.37
CA ALA A 595 -31.80 36.23 9.58
C ALA A 595 -30.63 35.68 10.42
N ALA A 596 -30.38 36.23 11.61
CA ALA A 596 -29.35 35.72 12.52
C ALA A 596 -29.59 34.26 12.95
N LEU A 597 -30.85 33.87 13.15
CA LEU A 597 -31.23 32.51 13.53
C LEU A 597 -31.09 31.52 12.35
N LEU A 598 -31.37 31.96 11.12
CA LEU A 598 -31.10 31.19 9.90
C LEU A 598 -29.59 31.06 9.60
N ALA A 599 -28.79 32.08 9.91
CA ALA A 599 -27.32 31.99 9.77
C ALA A 599 -26.73 30.92 10.70
N ILE A 600 -27.23 30.79 11.94
CA ILE A 600 -26.84 29.70 12.85
C ILE A 600 -27.22 28.33 12.25
N VAL A 601 -28.37 28.21 11.60
CA VAL A 601 -28.79 26.98 10.92
C VAL A 601 -27.88 26.64 9.73
N SER A 602 -27.37 27.63 8.99
CA SER A 602 -26.43 27.36 7.90
C SER A 602 -25.09 26.76 8.37
N LEU A 603 -24.68 26.98 9.63
CA LEU A 603 -23.52 26.29 10.21
C LEU A 603 -23.77 24.78 10.38
N ALA A 604 -25.02 24.36 10.64
CA ALA A 604 -25.36 22.93 10.73
C ALA A 604 -25.27 22.22 9.36
N LEU A 605 -25.49 22.95 8.27
CA LEU A 605 -25.29 22.41 6.92
C LEU A 605 -23.80 22.12 6.65
N LEU A 606 -22.89 22.95 7.15
CA LEU A 606 -21.44 22.74 7.02
C LEU A 606 -20.96 21.47 7.74
N VAL A 607 -21.57 21.13 8.89
CA VAL A 607 -21.30 19.85 9.58
C VAL A 607 -21.67 18.66 8.70
N ILE A 608 -22.85 18.71 8.06
CA ILE A 608 -23.31 17.65 7.15
C ILE A 608 -22.38 17.51 5.94
N VAL A 609 -21.92 18.63 5.37
CA VAL A 609 -20.96 18.62 4.24
C VAL A 609 -19.63 18.00 4.67
N ALA A 610 -19.06 18.39 5.82
CA ALA A 610 -17.84 17.80 6.36
C ALA A 610 -17.99 16.28 6.58
N ALA A 611 -19.12 15.84 7.13
CA ALA A 611 -19.43 14.43 7.35
C ALA A 611 -19.55 13.61 6.05
N ILE A 612 -20.15 14.18 5.01
CA ILE A 612 -20.24 13.56 3.67
C ILE A 612 -18.84 13.43 3.04
N VAL A 613 -18.02 14.49 3.10
CA VAL A 613 -16.64 14.44 2.57
C VAL A 613 -15.82 13.40 3.33
N ARG A 614 -15.89 13.37 4.67
CA ARG A 614 -15.20 12.36 5.47
C ARG A 614 -15.64 10.94 5.11
N LEU A 615 -16.94 10.71 4.93
CA LEU A 615 -17.44 9.40 4.50
C LEU A 615 -16.88 9.02 3.13
N ALA A 616 -16.88 9.93 2.15
CA ALA A 616 -16.29 9.68 0.82
C ALA A 616 -14.80 9.31 0.91
N ARG A 617 -14.03 9.98 1.79
CA ARG A 617 -12.62 9.63 2.06
C ARG A 617 -12.45 8.25 2.68
N VAL A 618 -13.37 7.80 3.54
CA VAL A 618 -13.38 6.41 4.06
C VAL A 618 -13.61 5.38 2.93
N ILE A 619 -14.37 5.72 1.89
CA ILE A 619 -14.53 4.83 0.72
C ILE A 619 -13.22 4.72 -0.06
N GLN A 620 -12.55 5.84 -0.32
CA GLN A 620 -11.26 5.88 -1.02
C GLN A 620 -10.18 5.11 -0.25
N PHE A 621 -10.08 5.33 1.06
CA PHE A 621 -9.14 4.62 1.94
C PHE A 621 -9.29 3.09 1.91
N ASN A 622 -10.52 2.56 1.75
CA ASN A 622 -10.74 1.12 1.60
C ASN A 622 -10.18 0.54 0.28
N ALA A 623 -10.02 1.37 -0.75
CA ALA A 623 -9.46 0.97 -2.04
C ALA A 623 -7.96 1.27 -2.17
N SER A 624 -7.36 1.99 -1.21
CA SER A 624 -5.99 2.47 -1.30
C SER A 624 -4.95 1.44 -0.88
N SER A 625 -3.85 1.40 -1.63
CA SER A 625 -2.61 0.69 -1.27
C SER A 625 -1.74 1.47 -0.28
N ASP A 626 -1.94 2.78 -0.12
CA ASP A 626 -1.19 3.64 0.79
C ASP A 626 -2.08 4.21 1.90
N GLN A 627 -2.28 3.39 2.94
CA GLN A 627 -3.13 3.74 4.07
C GLN A 627 -2.49 4.81 4.97
N ALA A 628 -1.16 4.95 4.96
CA ALA A 628 -0.46 5.98 5.73
C ALA A 628 -0.69 7.39 5.13
N TRP A 629 -0.72 7.47 3.80
CA TRP A 629 -1.02 8.69 3.05
C TRP A 629 -2.52 9.04 3.09
N ASP A 630 -3.41 8.15 2.64
CA ASP A 630 -4.84 8.47 2.52
C ASP A 630 -5.56 8.56 3.88
N GLY A 631 -4.99 7.97 4.93
CA GLY A 631 -5.43 8.17 6.31
C GLY A 631 -5.36 9.64 6.77
N SER A 632 -4.55 10.48 6.11
CA SER A 632 -4.45 11.91 6.39
C SER A 632 -5.78 12.66 6.16
N ASP A 633 -6.51 12.32 5.10
CA ASP A 633 -7.81 12.92 4.78
C ASP A 633 -8.86 12.55 5.84
N ILE A 634 -8.92 11.28 6.27
CA ILE A 634 -9.86 10.84 7.32
C ILE A 634 -9.56 11.57 8.64
N THR A 635 -8.29 11.63 9.03
CA THR A 635 -7.82 12.32 10.25
C THR A 635 -8.22 13.81 10.22
N THR A 636 -7.97 14.47 9.10
CA THR A 636 -8.24 15.91 8.90
C THR A 636 -9.74 16.21 8.93
N TRP A 637 -10.55 15.49 8.14
CA TRP A 637 -11.99 15.73 8.11
C TRP A 637 -12.71 15.34 9.41
N SER A 638 -12.17 14.39 10.19
CA SER A 638 -12.66 14.09 11.54
C SER A 638 -12.55 15.28 12.49
N ALA A 639 -11.43 16.02 12.44
CA ALA A 639 -11.21 17.23 13.22
C ALA A 639 -12.10 18.39 12.75
N VAL A 640 -12.25 18.59 11.44
CA VAL A 640 -13.15 19.60 10.87
C VAL A 640 -14.61 19.33 11.30
N GLU A 641 -15.08 18.09 11.21
CA GLU A 641 -16.45 17.68 11.57
C GLU A 641 -16.75 17.93 13.07
N GLY A 642 -15.85 17.54 13.97
CA GLY A 642 -15.97 17.80 15.41
C GLY A 642 -15.97 19.30 15.75
N SER A 643 -15.00 20.04 15.23
CA SER A 643 -14.80 21.45 15.53
C SER A 643 -15.92 22.35 14.97
N VAL A 644 -16.41 22.11 13.74
CA VAL A 644 -17.57 22.83 13.19
C VAL A 644 -18.84 22.50 13.99
N GLY A 645 -18.98 21.26 14.46
CA GLY A 645 -20.05 20.85 15.38
C GLY A 645 -20.05 21.66 16.69
N LEU A 646 -18.88 21.83 17.32
CA LEU A 646 -18.71 22.65 18.53
C LEU A 646 -19.04 24.13 18.30
N VAL A 647 -18.63 24.72 17.17
CA VAL A 647 -18.98 26.09 16.79
C VAL A 647 -20.50 26.24 16.64
N CYS A 648 -21.13 25.35 15.87
CA CYS A 648 -22.58 25.35 15.62
C CYS A 648 -23.37 25.24 16.94
N ALA A 649 -22.98 24.31 17.82
CA ALA A 649 -23.63 24.13 19.11
C ALA A 649 -23.37 25.29 20.09
N SER A 650 -22.24 26.00 19.95
CA SER A 650 -21.83 27.12 20.81
C SER A 650 -22.40 28.49 20.41
N ALA A 651 -22.81 28.69 19.15
CA ALA A 651 -23.29 29.98 18.65
C ALA A 651 -24.56 30.55 19.34
N PRO A 652 -25.62 29.78 19.67
CA PRO A 652 -26.90 30.36 20.08
C PRO A 652 -26.87 31.25 21.35
N PRO A 653 -26.10 30.94 22.41
CA PRO A 653 -26.01 31.80 23.59
C PRO A 653 -25.21 33.10 23.41
N LEU A 654 -24.48 33.30 22.30
CA LEU A 654 -23.55 34.44 22.13
C LEU A 654 -24.21 35.80 21.87
N LYS A 655 -25.54 35.83 21.65
CA LYS A 655 -26.31 37.06 21.36
C LYS A 655 -26.09 38.23 22.36
N PRO A 656 -25.95 38.02 23.69
CA PRO A 656 -25.64 39.10 24.63
C PRO A 656 -24.20 39.64 24.48
N LEU A 657 -23.23 38.76 24.19
CA LEU A 657 -21.83 39.14 24.00
C LEU A 657 -21.65 39.98 22.73
N TYR A 658 -22.30 39.59 21.63
CA TYR A 658 -22.33 40.39 20.40
C TYR A 658 -22.88 41.81 20.63
N ARG A 659 -23.91 41.96 21.48
CA ARG A 659 -24.47 43.29 21.84
C ARG A 659 -23.51 44.15 22.65
N LEU A 660 -22.68 43.56 23.50
CA LEU A 660 -21.65 44.28 24.26
C LEU A 660 -20.54 44.78 23.33
N LEU A 661 -20.05 43.92 22.42
CA LEU A 661 -18.96 44.24 21.47
C LEU A 661 -19.38 45.26 20.40
N SER A 662 -20.65 45.25 19.99
CA SER A 662 -21.20 46.26 19.05
C SER A 662 -21.46 47.62 19.72
N CYS A 663 -21.77 47.66 21.02
CA CYS A 663 -21.82 48.91 21.78
C CYS A 663 -20.45 49.55 22.02
N SER A 664 -19.36 48.78 22.09
CA SER A 664 -18.00 49.33 22.29
C SER A 664 -17.31 49.82 21.01
N THR A 665 -17.84 49.47 19.83
CA THR A 665 -17.23 49.79 18.52
C THR A 665 -17.95 50.90 17.76
N LEU A 666 -19.23 51.17 18.06
CA LEU A 666 -20.03 52.25 17.46
C LEU A 666 -20.14 53.47 18.38
N SER A 667 -19.07 54.28 18.39
CA SER A 667 -19.06 55.59 19.07
C SER A 667 -19.87 56.66 18.33
N THR A 668 -21.20 56.54 18.34
CA THR A 668 -22.14 57.61 17.94
C THR A 668 -23.37 57.68 18.87
N ASP A 669 -23.11 58.03 20.13
CA ASP A 669 -23.84 58.97 21.02
C ASP A 669 -25.39 59.00 21.16
N LYS A 670 -26.18 58.09 20.56
CA LYS A 670 -27.66 58.10 20.70
C LYS A 670 -28.35 56.74 20.93
N GLY A 671 -27.60 55.66 21.14
CA GLY A 671 -28.17 54.29 21.21
C GLY A 671 -28.15 53.57 22.58
N CYS A 672 -27.45 54.08 23.60
CA CYS A 672 -27.11 53.30 24.79
C CYS A 672 -27.97 53.59 26.06
N SER A 673 -29.23 54.00 25.87
CA SER A 673 -30.13 54.34 26.99
C SER A 673 -30.94 53.16 27.55
N ASP A 674 -31.21 52.13 26.75
CA ASP A 674 -32.24 51.13 27.07
C ASP A 674 -31.76 49.87 27.81
N ILE A 675 -30.45 49.69 28.01
CA ILE A 675 -29.92 48.46 28.65
C ILE A 675 -30.20 48.43 30.16
N ASN A 676 -30.41 49.58 30.81
CA ASN A 676 -30.75 49.64 32.24
C ASN A 676 -32.25 49.48 32.55
N ALA A 677 -33.13 49.52 31.54
CA ALA A 677 -34.59 49.56 31.74
C ALA A 677 -35.24 48.21 32.15
N THR A 678 -34.48 47.11 32.27
CA THR A 678 -34.99 45.79 32.69
C THR A 678 -34.67 45.40 34.15
N ARG A 679 -34.15 46.33 34.96
CA ARG A 679 -34.06 46.17 36.43
C ARG A 679 -35.20 46.89 37.15
N ALA A 680 -36.43 46.42 36.95
CA ALA A 680 -37.58 46.80 37.78
C ALA A 680 -38.45 45.56 38.11
N TYR A 681 -38.75 45.41 39.40
CA TYR A 681 -39.26 44.23 40.12
C TYR A 681 -40.67 43.74 39.72
N PRO A 682 -41.13 42.62 40.32
CA PRO A 682 -42.07 42.82 41.42
C PRO A 682 -41.80 41.99 42.68
N TYR A 683 -41.56 42.66 43.82
CA TYR A 683 -42.23 42.40 45.10
C TYR A 683 -42.07 43.61 46.06
N CYS A 684 -43.06 43.83 46.94
CA CYS A 684 -43.21 44.98 47.86
C CYS A 684 -41.95 45.28 48.74
N ASN A 685 -41.64 46.53 49.16
CA ASN A 685 -42.48 47.44 49.98
C ASN A 685 -41.85 48.86 50.14
N GLN A 686 -42.70 49.88 50.37
CA GLN A 686 -42.49 51.12 51.17
C GLN A 686 -41.29 52.10 50.94
N HIS A 687 -41.60 53.26 50.33
CA HIS A 687 -41.30 54.68 50.75
C HIS A 687 -39.85 55.20 51.07
N PRO A 688 -39.58 56.53 51.08
CA PRO A 688 -38.48 57.11 50.28
C PRO A 688 -37.38 57.87 51.06
N HIS A 689 -36.30 58.32 50.38
CA HIS A 689 -35.83 59.74 50.39
C HIS A 689 -34.65 60.05 49.42
N ASP A 690 -34.76 61.21 48.74
CA ASP A 690 -33.74 62.21 48.31
C ASP A 690 -32.29 61.89 47.79
N LYS A 691 -31.97 62.51 46.61
CA LYS A 691 -30.76 63.35 46.28
C LYS A 691 -29.35 62.71 46.22
N LEU A 692 -28.31 63.23 45.53
CA LEU A 692 -28.06 64.21 44.43
C LEU A 692 -26.58 64.06 43.96
N HIS A 693 -26.25 64.44 42.71
CA HIS A 693 -24.93 64.93 42.20
C HIS A 693 -23.62 64.09 42.40
N ASP A 694 -22.49 64.26 41.69
CA ASP A 694 -22.13 64.75 40.32
C ASP A 694 -20.60 64.56 40.09
N THR A 695 -20.10 64.61 38.85
CA THR A 695 -18.70 64.95 38.42
C THR A 695 -17.49 64.09 38.91
N GLN A 696 -16.29 64.06 38.30
CA GLN A 696 -15.81 64.31 36.91
C GLN A 696 -14.38 63.70 36.69
N ARG A 697 -14.08 63.32 35.44
CA ARG A 697 -12.82 63.50 34.65
C ARG A 697 -11.44 62.86 35.00
N ARG A 698 -10.84 62.41 33.86
CA ARG A 698 -9.43 62.52 33.38
C ARG A 698 -8.37 61.51 33.86
N GLY A 699 -7.54 61.07 32.90
CA GLY A 699 -6.23 60.39 33.07
C GLY A 699 -5.21 60.98 32.07
N VAL A 700 -4.07 60.31 31.80
CA VAL A 700 -3.18 60.42 30.60
C VAL A 700 -1.99 59.42 30.66
N HIS A 701 -1.37 59.12 29.50
CA HIS A 701 -0.28 58.15 29.18
C HIS A 701 1.16 58.47 29.65
N MET A 702 2.09 57.48 29.56
CA MET A 702 3.31 57.57 28.68
C MET A 702 4.18 56.28 28.50
N THR A 703 4.48 55.88 27.23
CA THR A 703 5.78 55.42 26.59
C THR A 703 6.67 54.28 27.19
N ARG A 704 7.66 53.60 26.51
CA ARG A 704 8.44 53.85 25.25
C ARG A 704 9.21 52.63 24.63
N GLU A 705 9.68 52.81 23.36
CA GLU A 705 10.73 52.21 22.45
C GLU A 705 11.95 51.41 23.04
N PHE A 706 12.83 50.61 22.34
CA PHE A 706 13.10 50.12 20.93
C PHE A 706 14.14 48.92 20.90
N GLY A 707 14.42 48.25 19.75
CA GLY A 707 15.73 47.54 19.45
C GLY A 707 15.75 46.30 18.50
N THR A 708 16.77 46.15 17.62
CA THR A 708 16.95 45.11 16.55
C THR A 708 18.39 44.51 16.47
N ASP A 709 18.63 43.42 15.70
CA ASP A 709 19.65 43.29 14.61
C ASP A 709 19.90 41.83 14.10
N ILE A 710 20.79 41.67 13.08
CA ILE A 710 20.91 40.55 12.09
C ILE A 710 22.38 40.07 11.97
N GLU A 711 22.66 38.78 11.67
CA GLU A 711 23.72 38.34 10.71
C GLU A 711 23.74 36.82 10.33
N SER A 712 24.62 36.42 9.38
CA SER A 712 24.63 35.15 8.62
C SER A 712 25.95 34.35 8.71
N THR A 713 25.99 33.08 8.26
CA THR A 713 27.13 32.46 7.49
C THR A 713 26.82 31.04 6.96
N THR A 714 27.72 30.47 6.13
CA THR A 714 27.48 29.35 5.18
C THR A 714 28.33 28.06 5.38
N ASP A 715 28.00 27.05 4.57
CA ASP A 715 28.82 25.92 4.05
C ASP A 715 29.26 24.74 4.94
N LEU A 716 28.96 23.52 4.45
CA LEU A 716 29.96 22.50 4.05
C LEU A 716 29.31 21.24 3.42
N VAL A 717 29.99 20.63 2.44
CA VAL A 717 29.57 19.40 1.72
C VAL A 717 30.67 18.33 1.83
N ALA A 718 30.29 17.06 1.98
CA ALA A 718 31.17 15.89 1.86
C ALA A 718 30.40 14.67 1.30
N PRO A 719 31.06 13.70 0.63
CA PRO A 719 30.41 12.78 -0.31
C PRO A 719 29.92 11.45 0.31
N MET A 720 28.93 10.82 -0.34
CA MET A 720 28.39 9.50 0.02
C MET A 720 29.05 8.35 -0.76
N PRO A 721 29.14 7.13 -0.18
CA PRO A 721 29.61 5.93 -0.87
C PRO A 721 28.50 5.33 -1.75
N VAL A 722 28.89 4.80 -2.92
CA VAL A 722 27.97 4.18 -3.90
C VAL A 722 27.75 2.70 -3.55
N SER A 723 26.51 2.32 -3.21
CA SER A 723 26.07 0.93 -3.23
C SER A 723 25.74 0.48 -4.66
N GLN A 724 26.05 -0.77 -5.02
CA GLN A 724 25.80 -1.30 -6.36
C GLN A 724 24.98 -2.59 -6.28
N SER A 725 23.84 -2.58 -6.98
CA SER A 725 22.85 -3.65 -7.05
C SER A 725 22.86 -4.30 -8.45
N TYR A 726 22.48 -5.58 -8.55
CA TYR A 726 22.59 -6.38 -9.80
C TYR A 726 21.23 -6.77 -10.38
N VAL A 727 20.82 -6.13 -11.49
CA VAL A 727 19.56 -6.41 -12.19
C VAL A 727 19.66 -7.63 -13.10
N MET A 728 18.79 -8.62 -12.90
CA MET A 728 18.40 -9.60 -13.92
C MET A 728 17.43 -8.94 -14.91
N THR A 729 17.82 -8.90 -16.18
CA THR A 729 17.14 -8.15 -17.26
C THR A 729 16.93 -9.07 -18.46
N VAL A 730 15.81 -9.11 -19.18
CA VAL A 730 14.43 -8.60 -18.97
C VAL A 730 13.53 -9.55 -19.80
N ALA A 731 12.29 -9.77 -19.40
CA ALA A 731 11.28 -10.41 -20.26
C ALA A 731 10.48 -9.31 -21.00
N THR A 732 10.69 -9.09 -22.30
CA THR A 732 9.93 -8.10 -23.10
C THR A 732 9.01 -8.85 -24.04
N VAL A 733 7.73 -9.02 -23.69
CA VAL A 733 6.80 -9.84 -24.49
C VAL A 733 5.53 -9.07 -24.79
N ARG A 734 5.17 -9.04 -26.07
CA ARG A 734 4.00 -8.32 -26.61
C ARG A 734 2.89 -9.32 -26.91
N ALA A 735 1.71 -9.08 -26.34
CA ALA A 735 0.49 -9.78 -26.72
C ALA A 735 0.07 -9.32 -28.13
N LYS A 736 -0.29 -10.26 -29.00
CA LYS A 736 -0.70 -10.01 -30.39
C LYS A 736 -2.12 -10.47 -30.67
#